data_AF-A0A934QZ15-F1
#
_entry.id   AF-A0A934QZ15-F1
#
_cell.length_a   1.000
_cell.length_b   1.000
_cell.length_c   1.000
_cell.angle_alpha   90.00
_cell.angle_beta   90.00
_cell.angle_gamma   90.00
#
_symmetry.space_group_name_H-M   'P 1'
#
loop_
_entity.id
_entity.type
_entity.pdbx_description
1 polymer ?
#
loop_
_entity_poly.entity_id
_entity_poly.type
_entity_poly.pdbx_seq_one_letter_code
_entity_poly.pdbx_strand_id
1 'polypeptide(L)'
;MLIAVLAGFVRAGQELPVFIADNHAETAGWIIRNFDLDEKHVLVLVDAHSDGSAAERSEEIREQLRRVPSEKERAARVEDWRKTGRIQAFNWIEPLMPRPLDRVLWLAAPELSAKERAAKTLDATESLDGRLEVEPRSAGSFERRWETCDLKRYRDWQPGTRKVVLAIDLDFFAGMNPADRVSRFEEIWERAMDWPGLAGVAFAVSRPWLGGDEEADALVSLAVDAVRRTRGAFLELDASLDDRPDDSSKAAELKHQVPRWDIAKISAGLRMKLGMMADDLRIADRNRRWSAAAWADESVSARIVPDHGEIDCDGVWRFPLGGEPVLRAEASAASTGRTRWFLLEPARDAYDLLPETGLGKDFSQSPARWIYEKRRSLGESGDSQLDPAAWRRPTGGRFFVEAEMETTEGWIPTPRIELRIRSAEGFRGAVSECFGMPYVFGIAGVRAGDLSGVETGWGGDCANLFVHAWRRNGIPLAWGDPGRLRARLATKAEGVSLQDPVKITPEEIARGVVVDFGKHVAAVWEDREPFGLLDGGDAVVHHLGGFPEIVALSRLAESRPVFSLRVPAALPTCRLAFAGDVVLAGEERRVIDGFGKGGADRFVANLEGIPSMREPDTKPRYDFRFPPERLAWLKERGVDAVSLANNHAADAGRDGIVEGMKALDAAGISYFGVGKNEAEACRPWRVTARGVRLAVFGASYFPAGAAGADHPGIAVLPSHQDRIAREIQEARTAGERVIIMVHGGDEYDVKVNDEQRRWARWLVARGASFIVGAHPHVVQRGENHGGAVVFHSLGNAVYPADLKGADSGRIQVLEVGAATGLEKQ
;
A
#
# COMPACT_ATOMS: atom_id res chain seq x y z
N MET A 1 12.85 -32.02 -1.12
CA MET A 1 11.53 -31.49 -1.53
C MET A 1 10.99 -30.49 -0.49
N LEU A 2 11.84 -29.55 -0.03
CA LEU A 2 11.48 -28.52 0.97
C LEU A 2 12.23 -27.19 0.71
N ILE A 3 12.71 -26.97 -0.52
CA ILE A 3 13.45 -25.76 -0.94
C ILE A 3 12.71 -25.02 -2.10
N ALA A 4 11.59 -25.55 -2.60
CA ALA A 4 10.79 -24.92 -3.65
C ALA A 4 9.70 -23.96 -3.12
N VAL A 5 9.59 -23.77 -1.81
CA VAL A 5 8.52 -22.93 -1.17
C VAL A 5 9.00 -21.51 -0.83
N LEU A 6 10.28 -21.19 -1.05
CA LEU A 6 10.85 -19.87 -0.73
C LEU A 6 10.99 -18.89 -1.91
N ALA A 7 10.45 -19.19 -3.09
CA ALA A 7 10.54 -18.31 -4.27
C ALA A 7 9.21 -18.00 -4.97
N GLY A 8 8.08 -18.40 -4.40
CA GLY A 8 6.76 -18.23 -5.01
C GLY A 8 5.92 -17.15 -4.34
N PHE A 9 6.32 -15.88 -4.46
CA PHE A 9 5.33 -14.80 -4.35
C PHE A 9 4.45 -14.86 -5.60
N VAL A 10 3.41 -15.71 -5.55
CA VAL A 10 2.32 -15.64 -6.54
C VAL A 10 1.57 -14.35 -6.24
N ARG A 11 1.76 -13.33 -7.10
CA ARG A 11 0.91 -12.14 -7.16
C ARG A 11 -0.53 -12.61 -7.40
N ALA A 12 -1.36 -12.58 -6.38
CA ALA A 12 -2.78 -12.89 -6.49
C ALA A 12 -3.54 -11.65 -7.02
N GLY A 13 -3.53 -11.44 -8.33
CA GLY A 13 -4.27 -10.39 -9.04
C GLY A 13 -4.23 -10.61 -10.56
N GLN A 14 -5.19 -10.06 -11.30
CA GLN A 14 -5.14 -10.02 -12.76
C GLN A 14 -4.00 -9.07 -13.16
N GLU A 15 -2.95 -9.60 -13.80
CA GLU A 15 -1.82 -8.83 -14.31
C GLU A 15 -2.04 -8.51 -15.79
N LEU A 16 -1.80 -7.25 -16.20
CA LEU A 16 -1.78 -6.86 -17.61
C LEU A 16 -0.33 -6.97 -18.08
N PRO A 17 0.06 -8.04 -18.79
CA PRO A 17 1.41 -8.14 -19.31
C PRO A 17 1.57 -7.13 -20.45
N VAL A 18 2.61 -6.30 -20.35
CA VAL A 18 3.00 -5.29 -21.33
C VAL A 18 4.43 -5.54 -21.78
N PHE A 19 4.69 -5.43 -23.08
CA PHE A 19 6.02 -5.64 -23.66
C PHE A 19 6.50 -4.45 -24.48
N ILE A 20 7.78 -4.10 -24.39
CA ILE A 20 8.44 -3.12 -25.25
C ILE A 20 9.71 -3.75 -25.82
N ALA A 21 9.91 -3.64 -27.14
CA ALA A 21 11.16 -3.99 -27.81
C ALA A 21 11.50 -3.01 -28.94
N ASP A 22 12.72 -3.13 -29.47
CA ASP A 22 13.19 -2.33 -30.60
C ASP A 22 12.57 -2.73 -31.96
N ASN A 23 11.87 -3.87 -32.02
CA ASN A 23 11.22 -4.38 -33.23
C ASN A 23 10.09 -5.38 -32.93
N HIS A 24 9.31 -5.73 -33.95
CA HIS A 24 8.15 -6.61 -33.83
C HIS A 24 8.47 -8.09 -33.65
N ALA A 25 9.64 -8.55 -34.10
CA ALA A 25 9.99 -9.96 -33.95
C ALA A 25 10.22 -10.38 -32.49
N GLU A 26 10.59 -9.47 -31.60
CA GLU A 26 10.64 -9.78 -30.16
C GLU A 26 9.24 -9.85 -29.53
N THR A 27 8.29 -9.04 -30.03
CA THR A 27 6.89 -9.08 -29.59
C THR A 27 6.30 -10.47 -29.77
N ALA A 28 6.61 -11.14 -30.88
CA ALA A 28 6.24 -12.52 -31.11
C ALA A 28 6.77 -13.50 -30.06
N GLY A 29 8.07 -13.42 -29.77
CA GLY A 29 8.69 -14.25 -28.74
C GLY A 29 8.01 -14.06 -27.39
N TRP A 30 7.67 -12.82 -27.05
CA TRP A 30 6.92 -12.49 -25.84
C TRP A 30 5.50 -13.07 -25.83
N ILE A 31 4.76 -12.96 -26.93
CA ILE A 31 3.41 -13.55 -27.04
C ILE A 31 3.45 -15.07 -26.80
N ILE A 32 4.41 -15.76 -27.41
CA ILE A 32 4.58 -17.22 -27.27
C ILE A 32 4.90 -17.62 -25.82
N ARG A 33 5.54 -16.75 -25.04
CA ARG A 33 5.85 -17.00 -23.63
C ARG A 33 4.65 -16.76 -22.70
N ASN A 34 3.82 -15.76 -23.01
CA ASN A 34 2.85 -15.22 -22.06
C ASN A 34 1.40 -15.66 -22.31
N PHE A 35 1.06 -16.14 -23.52
CA PHE A 35 -0.31 -16.52 -23.86
C PHE A 35 -0.44 -18.02 -24.13
N ASP A 36 -1.64 -18.56 -23.86
CA ASP A 36 -1.98 -19.92 -24.23
C ASP A 36 -2.02 -20.03 -25.76
N LEU A 37 -1.12 -20.87 -26.27
CA LEU A 37 -0.95 -21.14 -27.68
C LEU A 37 -2.17 -21.80 -28.30
N ASP A 38 -3.02 -22.45 -27.49
CA ASP A 38 -4.23 -23.12 -27.94
C ASP A 38 -5.49 -22.23 -27.88
N GLU A 39 -5.40 -21.03 -27.35
CA GLU A 39 -6.53 -20.12 -27.24
C GLU A 39 -6.63 -19.17 -28.43
N LYS A 40 -7.87 -18.88 -28.84
CA LYS A 40 -8.15 -17.93 -29.93
C LYS A 40 -8.09 -16.50 -29.42
N HIS A 41 -7.28 -15.68 -30.09
CA HIS A 41 -7.09 -14.27 -29.76
C HIS A 41 -7.51 -13.37 -30.92
N VAL A 42 -7.97 -12.16 -30.58
CA VAL A 42 -8.09 -11.04 -31.52
C VAL A 42 -6.81 -10.21 -31.42
N LEU A 43 -6.19 -9.92 -32.56
CA LEU A 43 -5.10 -8.96 -32.64
C LEU A 43 -5.65 -7.61 -33.07
N VAL A 44 -5.33 -6.57 -32.31
CA VAL A 44 -5.53 -5.19 -32.75
C VAL A 44 -4.16 -4.59 -33.00
N LEU A 45 -3.90 -4.22 -34.24
CA LEU A 45 -2.62 -3.70 -34.70
C LEU A 45 -2.74 -2.20 -34.98
N VAL A 46 -1.91 -1.38 -34.35
CA VAL A 46 -1.75 0.05 -34.62
C VAL A 46 -0.40 0.23 -35.27
N ASP A 47 -0.36 0.43 -36.58
CA ASP A 47 0.85 0.36 -37.38
C ASP A 47 0.69 1.19 -38.66
N ALA A 48 1.67 2.05 -38.96
CA ALA A 48 1.68 2.89 -40.15
C ALA A 48 2.13 2.15 -41.43
N HIS A 49 2.91 1.08 -41.28
CA HIS A 49 3.70 0.50 -42.37
C HIS A 49 3.47 -1.00 -42.60
N SER A 50 2.56 -1.64 -41.87
CA SER A 50 2.20 -3.04 -42.14
C SER A 50 1.85 -3.31 -43.61
N ASP A 51 2.36 -4.43 -44.13
CA ASP A 51 2.05 -4.92 -45.48
C ASP A 51 1.26 -6.25 -45.46
N GLY A 52 0.96 -6.78 -44.27
CA GLY A 52 0.24 -8.03 -44.10
C GLY A 52 0.97 -9.26 -44.68
N SER A 53 2.28 -9.19 -44.91
CA SER A 53 3.04 -10.28 -45.52
C SER A 53 3.17 -11.51 -44.60
N ALA A 54 3.07 -12.71 -45.19
CA ALA A 54 3.35 -13.98 -44.51
C ALA A 54 4.82 -14.41 -44.68
N ALA A 55 5.42 -14.98 -43.64
CA ALA A 55 6.64 -15.78 -43.80
C ALA A 55 6.34 -17.08 -44.56
N GLU A 56 7.31 -17.55 -45.36
CA GLU A 56 7.18 -18.83 -46.06
C GLU A 56 7.03 -19.99 -45.06
N ARG A 57 6.12 -20.92 -45.37
CA ARG A 57 5.88 -22.14 -44.56
C ARG A 57 5.49 -21.83 -43.11
N SER A 58 4.61 -20.86 -42.94
CA SER A 58 4.15 -20.35 -41.63
C SER A 58 3.56 -21.42 -40.71
N GLU A 59 2.79 -22.36 -41.26
CA GLU A 59 2.23 -23.50 -40.54
C GLU A 59 3.35 -24.45 -40.05
N GLU A 60 4.39 -24.68 -40.86
CA GLU A 60 5.55 -25.49 -40.47
C GLU A 60 6.33 -24.84 -39.32
N ILE A 61 6.57 -23.53 -39.40
CA ILE A 61 7.22 -22.73 -38.35
C ILE A 61 6.42 -22.86 -37.03
N ARG A 62 5.09 -22.72 -37.09
CA ARG A 62 4.21 -22.87 -35.92
C ARG A 62 4.25 -24.27 -35.32
N GLU A 63 4.13 -25.30 -36.15
CA GLU A 63 4.17 -26.69 -35.70
C GLU A 63 5.54 -27.04 -35.09
N GLN A 64 6.63 -26.50 -35.66
CA GLN A 64 7.96 -26.65 -35.09
C GLN A 64 8.07 -25.99 -33.73
N LEU A 65 7.45 -24.83 -33.48
CA LEU A 65 7.42 -24.20 -32.15
C LEU A 65 6.61 -25.02 -31.14
N ARG A 66 5.48 -25.61 -31.55
CA ARG A 66 4.63 -26.44 -30.68
C ARG A 66 5.33 -27.70 -30.19
N ARG A 67 6.15 -28.31 -31.04
CA ARG A 67 6.88 -29.55 -30.73
C ARG A 67 8.05 -29.35 -29.77
N VAL A 68 8.37 -28.11 -29.43
CA VAL A 68 9.43 -27.79 -28.49
C VAL A 68 8.89 -27.81 -27.05
N PRO A 69 9.39 -28.70 -26.18
CA PRO A 69 8.81 -28.95 -24.86
C PRO A 69 9.08 -27.85 -23.84
N SER A 70 10.10 -27.00 -24.05
CA SER A 70 10.45 -25.93 -23.12
C SER A 70 10.43 -24.53 -23.74
N GLU A 71 10.12 -23.54 -22.91
CA GLU A 71 10.14 -22.12 -23.26
C GLU A 71 11.51 -21.66 -23.76
N LYS A 72 12.57 -22.09 -23.08
CA LYS A 72 13.96 -21.76 -23.43
C LYS A 72 14.35 -22.25 -24.82
N GLU A 73 13.93 -23.46 -25.17
CA GLU A 73 14.19 -24.03 -26.50
C GLU A 73 13.33 -23.36 -27.58
N ARG A 74 12.10 -22.93 -27.26
CA ARG A 74 11.26 -22.14 -28.19
C ARG A 74 11.93 -20.81 -28.51
N ALA A 75 12.39 -20.08 -27.49
CA ALA A 75 13.13 -18.83 -27.66
C ALA A 75 14.41 -19.02 -28.48
N ALA A 76 15.19 -20.08 -28.20
CA ALA A 76 16.38 -20.41 -28.99
C ALA A 76 16.07 -20.73 -30.46
N ARG A 77 14.92 -21.37 -30.73
CA ARG A 77 14.47 -21.69 -32.09
C ARG A 77 14.08 -20.44 -32.88
N VAL A 78 13.31 -19.55 -32.27
CA VAL A 78 12.95 -18.25 -32.88
C VAL A 78 14.22 -17.47 -33.19
N GLU A 79 15.18 -17.47 -32.28
CA GLU A 79 16.47 -16.79 -32.48
C GLU A 79 17.29 -17.39 -33.64
N ASP A 80 17.32 -18.72 -33.77
CA ASP A 80 17.97 -19.40 -34.91
C ASP A 80 17.33 -19.03 -36.26
N TRP A 81 16.00 -18.98 -36.30
CA TRP A 81 15.26 -18.57 -37.50
C TRP A 81 15.48 -17.10 -37.86
N ARG A 82 15.63 -16.23 -36.88
CA ARG A 82 16.01 -14.83 -37.12
C ARG A 82 17.43 -14.74 -37.68
N LYS A 83 18.40 -15.45 -37.10
CA LYS A 83 19.80 -15.46 -37.58
C LYS A 83 19.93 -15.98 -39.01
N THR A 84 19.05 -16.89 -39.42
CA THR A 84 19.06 -17.49 -40.76
C THR A 84 18.18 -16.74 -41.77
N GLY A 85 17.54 -15.63 -41.37
CA GLY A 85 16.65 -14.85 -42.23
C GLY A 85 15.30 -15.51 -42.53
N ARG A 86 14.96 -16.60 -41.83
CA ARG A 86 13.68 -17.31 -41.98
C ARG A 86 12.50 -16.50 -41.41
N ILE A 87 12.77 -15.61 -40.46
CA ILE A 87 11.81 -14.65 -39.88
C ILE A 87 12.46 -13.25 -39.92
N GLN A 88 11.72 -12.26 -40.43
CA GLN A 88 12.18 -10.86 -40.53
C GLN A 88 11.80 -10.06 -39.28
N ALA A 89 12.65 -9.09 -38.90
CA ALA A 89 12.53 -8.36 -37.63
C ALA A 89 11.42 -7.28 -37.62
N PHE A 90 11.09 -6.72 -38.79
CA PHE A 90 10.35 -5.45 -38.91
C PHE A 90 8.94 -5.56 -39.51
N ASN A 91 8.53 -6.72 -40.01
CA ASN A 91 7.17 -6.92 -40.51
C ASN A 91 6.31 -7.59 -39.42
N TRP A 92 5.10 -7.07 -39.18
CA TRP A 92 4.08 -7.78 -38.41
C TRP A 92 3.57 -8.98 -39.21
N ILE A 93 3.93 -10.17 -38.77
CA ILE A 93 3.84 -11.40 -39.56
C ILE A 93 3.00 -12.45 -38.79
N GLU A 94 1.89 -12.92 -39.38
CA GLU A 94 1.04 -14.00 -38.84
C GLU A 94 1.78 -15.28 -38.39
N PRO A 95 2.79 -15.80 -39.12
CA PRO A 95 3.55 -17.00 -38.75
C PRO A 95 4.10 -17.07 -37.31
N LEU A 96 4.20 -15.93 -36.64
CA LEU A 96 4.75 -15.81 -35.32
C LEU A 96 3.73 -15.98 -34.18
N MET A 97 2.45 -16.10 -34.51
CA MET A 97 1.38 -16.29 -33.53
C MET A 97 1.12 -17.77 -33.28
N PRO A 98 0.90 -18.21 -32.04
CA PRO A 98 0.94 -19.64 -31.70
C PRO A 98 -0.31 -20.47 -32.08
N ARG A 99 -1.45 -19.81 -32.29
CA ARG A 99 -2.59 -20.29 -33.08
C ARG A 99 -2.98 -19.20 -34.09
N PRO A 100 -3.68 -19.56 -35.18
CA PRO A 100 -4.16 -18.57 -36.11
C PRO A 100 -5.12 -17.61 -35.39
N LEU A 101 -4.85 -16.32 -35.54
CA LEU A 101 -5.67 -15.25 -34.99
C LEU A 101 -7.12 -15.44 -35.42
N ASP A 102 -8.06 -15.30 -34.48
CA ASP A 102 -9.49 -15.38 -34.80
C ASP A 102 -9.88 -14.19 -35.69
N ARG A 103 -9.34 -13.01 -35.38
CA ARG A 103 -9.55 -11.77 -36.12
C ARG A 103 -8.34 -10.83 -35.98
N VAL A 104 -8.11 -10.03 -37.00
CA VAL A 104 -7.16 -8.90 -37.00
C VAL A 104 -7.91 -7.61 -37.32
N LEU A 105 -7.76 -6.61 -36.46
CA LEU A 105 -8.18 -5.24 -36.72
C LEU A 105 -6.92 -4.37 -36.85
N TRP A 106 -6.67 -3.82 -38.02
CA TRP A 106 -5.51 -2.99 -38.28
C TRP A 106 -5.91 -1.52 -38.41
N LEU A 107 -5.48 -0.69 -37.46
CA LEU A 107 -5.55 0.76 -37.52
C LEU A 107 -4.33 1.29 -38.28
N ALA A 108 -4.55 1.72 -39.53
CA ALA A 108 -3.50 2.23 -40.40
C ALA A 108 -3.29 3.74 -40.24
N ALA A 109 -2.06 4.21 -40.48
CA ALA A 109 -1.71 5.63 -40.62
C ALA A 109 -1.00 5.90 -41.96
N PRO A 110 -1.14 7.11 -42.56
CA PRO A 110 -2.10 8.17 -42.21
C PRO A 110 -3.55 7.76 -42.47
N GLU A 111 -4.54 8.61 -42.13
CA GLU A 111 -5.97 8.30 -42.36
C GLU A 111 -6.25 8.01 -43.85
N LEU A 112 -6.39 6.73 -44.16
CA LEU A 112 -6.65 6.24 -45.52
C LEU A 112 -8.11 6.45 -45.90
N SER A 113 -8.40 6.74 -47.16
CA SER A 113 -9.77 6.75 -47.68
C SER A 113 -10.42 5.36 -47.60
N ALA A 114 -11.75 5.29 -47.64
CA ALA A 114 -12.47 4.02 -47.62
C ALA A 114 -12.02 3.04 -48.72
N LYS A 115 -11.65 3.58 -49.91
CA LYS A 115 -11.15 2.80 -51.04
C LYS A 115 -9.75 2.22 -50.75
N GLU A 116 -8.85 3.02 -50.21
CA GLU A 116 -7.49 2.58 -49.86
C GLU A 116 -7.50 1.55 -48.73
N ARG A 117 -8.39 1.70 -47.74
CA ARG A 117 -8.56 0.69 -46.69
C ARG A 117 -9.09 -0.64 -47.23
N ALA A 118 -10.06 -0.60 -48.15
CA ALA A 118 -10.58 -1.79 -48.80
C ALA A 118 -9.50 -2.49 -49.64
N ALA A 119 -8.69 -1.72 -50.37
CA ALA A 119 -7.55 -2.24 -51.13
C ALA A 119 -6.53 -2.90 -50.21
N LYS A 120 -6.08 -2.23 -49.14
CA LYS A 120 -5.14 -2.82 -48.16
C LYS A 120 -5.70 -4.05 -47.45
N THR A 121 -7.01 -4.08 -47.16
CA THR A 121 -7.67 -5.27 -46.60
C THR A 121 -7.60 -6.44 -47.58
N LEU A 122 -7.87 -6.17 -48.87
CA LEU A 122 -7.81 -7.18 -49.92
C LEU A 122 -6.36 -7.66 -50.12
N ASP A 123 -5.39 -6.75 -50.29
CA ASP A 123 -3.98 -7.06 -50.50
C ASP A 123 -3.41 -7.91 -49.35
N ALA A 124 -3.71 -7.54 -48.10
CA ALA A 124 -3.31 -8.34 -46.93
C ALA A 124 -3.98 -9.72 -46.94
N THR A 125 -5.27 -9.79 -47.24
CA THR A 125 -6.00 -11.07 -47.30
C THR A 125 -5.45 -11.95 -48.42
N GLU A 126 -5.23 -11.42 -49.62
CA GLU A 126 -4.67 -12.16 -50.76
C GLU A 126 -3.21 -12.59 -50.51
N SER A 127 -2.40 -11.77 -49.85
CA SER A 127 -1.04 -12.14 -49.46
C SER A 127 -1.03 -13.29 -48.43
N LEU A 128 -1.93 -13.25 -47.46
CA LEU A 128 -2.05 -14.26 -46.41
C LEU A 128 -2.75 -15.55 -46.87
N ASP A 129 -3.76 -15.44 -47.75
CA ASP A 129 -4.60 -16.55 -48.22
C ASP A 129 -4.21 -17.07 -49.59
N GLY A 130 -3.55 -16.29 -50.45
CA GLY A 130 -3.06 -16.73 -51.76
C GLY A 130 -2.03 -17.86 -51.66
N ARG A 131 -1.48 -18.10 -50.47
CA ARG A 131 -0.65 -19.26 -50.15
C ARG A 131 -1.45 -20.53 -49.79
N LEU A 132 -2.77 -20.45 -49.59
CA LEU A 132 -3.65 -21.60 -49.27
C LEU A 132 -3.70 -22.65 -50.39
N GLU A 133 -3.50 -22.23 -51.65
CA GLU A 133 -3.46 -23.16 -52.79
C GLU A 133 -2.21 -24.05 -52.79
N VAL A 134 -1.14 -23.61 -52.12
CA VAL A 134 0.14 -24.35 -52.01
C VAL A 134 0.27 -25.04 -50.64
N GLU A 135 -0.15 -24.40 -49.55
CA GLU A 135 -0.18 -24.94 -48.18
C GLU A 135 -1.45 -24.44 -47.42
N PRO A 136 -2.53 -25.24 -47.34
CA PRO A 136 -3.77 -24.83 -46.67
C PRO A 136 -3.59 -24.61 -45.17
N ARG A 137 -4.14 -23.49 -44.64
CA ARG A 137 -4.07 -23.13 -43.22
C ARG A 137 -5.07 -23.93 -42.39
N SER A 138 -4.62 -24.40 -41.24
CA SER A 138 -5.46 -25.11 -40.26
C SER A 138 -6.62 -24.26 -39.72
N ALA A 139 -6.52 -22.94 -39.81
CA ALA A 139 -7.53 -21.96 -39.39
C ALA A 139 -8.66 -21.69 -40.39
N GLY A 140 -8.46 -22.08 -41.66
CA GLY A 140 -9.17 -21.51 -42.79
C GLY A 140 -8.69 -20.10 -43.18
N SER A 141 -9.32 -19.55 -44.21
CA SER A 141 -9.00 -18.25 -44.83
C SER A 141 -9.17 -17.06 -43.87
N PHE A 142 -8.38 -15.99 -44.05
CA PHE A 142 -8.54 -14.69 -43.39
C PHE A 142 -9.60 -13.79 -44.04
N GLU A 143 -10.24 -14.23 -45.13
CA GLU A 143 -11.37 -13.52 -45.72
C GLU A 143 -12.38 -13.19 -44.62
N ARG A 144 -12.71 -11.90 -44.46
CA ARG A 144 -13.62 -11.35 -43.44
C ARG A 144 -13.12 -11.43 -41.98
N ARG A 145 -11.91 -11.94 -41.75
CA ARG A 145 -11.23 -11.97 -40.44
C ARG A 145 -10.13 -10.92 -40.33
N TRP A 146 -9.66 -10.35 -41.44
CA TRP A 146 -8.80 -9.16 -41.46
C TRP A 146 -9.63 -7.91 -41.81
N GLU A 147 -9.43 -6.81 -41.08
CA GLU A 147 -10.10 -5.52 -41.31
C GLU A 147 -9.10 -4.37 -41.14
N THR A 148 -8.79 -3.64 -42.22
CA THR A 148 -8.11 -2.33 -42.13
C THR A 148 -9.14 -1.24 -41.80
N CYS A 149 -8.89 -0.46 -40.76
CA CYS A 149 -9.84 0.48 -40.18
C CYS A 149 -9.23 1.88 -39.97
N ASP A 150 -10.12 2.85 -39.72
CA ASP A 150 -9.76 4.20 -39.26
C ASP A 150 -10.00 4.35 -37.75
N LEU A 151 -9.58 5.48 -37.18
CA LEU A 151 -9.70 5.72 -35.74
C LEU A 151 -11.15 5.71 -35.27
N LYS A 152 -12.08 6.21 -36.09
CA LYS A 152 -13.51 6.16 -35.79
C LYS A 152 -13.98 4.72 -35.61
N ARG A 153 -13.65 3.85 -36.58
CA ARG A 153 -13.98 2.43 -36.51
C ARG A 153 -13.32 1.75 -35.31
N TYR A 154 -12.06 2.07 -35.01
CA TYR A 154 -11.36 1.57 -33.82
C TYR A 154 -12.09 1.92 -32.52
N ARG A 155 -12.53 3.17 -32.37
CA ARG A 155 -13.31 3.64 -31.20
C ARG A 155 -14.62 2.88 -31.03
N ASP A 156 -15.35 2.69 -32.13
CA ASP A 156 -16.67 2.06 -32.11
C ASP A 156 -16.58 0.52 -32.02
N TRP A 157 -15.39 -0.06 -32.24
CA TRP A 157 -15.21 -1.50 -32.26
C TRP A 157 -15.23 -2.11 -30.86
N GLN A 158 -15.93 -3.24 -30.70
CA GLN A 158 -16.05 -3.98 -29.45
C GLN A 158 -15.61 -5.45 -29.64
N PRO A 159 -14.63 -5.95 -28.87
CA PRO A 159 -14.20 -7.35 -28.95
C PRO A 159 -15.23 -8.34 -28.38
N GLY A 160 -16.12 -7.86 -27.51
CA GLY A 160 -16.98 -8.71 -26.68
C GLY A 160 -16.17 -9.37 -25.56
N THR A 161 -16.37 -10.66 -25.34
CA THR A 161 -15.64 -11.48 -24.36
C THR A 161 -14.38 -12.14 -24.92
N ARG A 162 -14.02 -11.85 -26.17
CA ARG A 162 -12.81 -12.42 -26.79
C ARG A 162 -11.55 -11.85 -26.15
N LYS A 163 -10.53 -12.68 -25.97
CA LYS A 163 -9.21 -12.20 -25.58
C LYS A 163 -8.58 -11.36 -26.68
N VAL A 164 -8.06 -10.19 -26.31
CA VAL A 164 -7.48 -9.20 -27.22
C VAL A 164 -6.03 -8.98 -26.85
N VAL A 165 -5.16 -9.04 -27.86
CA VAL A 165 -3.79 -8.56 -27.78
C VAL A 165 -3.71 -7.26 -28.57
N LEU A 166 -3.27 -6.19 -27.92
CA LEU A 166 -3.02 -4.91 -28.57
C LEU A 166 -1.54 -4.82 -28.94
N ALA A 167 -1.27 -4.48 -30.19
CA ALA A 167 0.06 -4.26 -30.72
C ALA A 167 0.16 -2.84 -31.27
N ILE A 168 1.15 -2.08 -30.82
CA ILE A 168 1.37 -0.69 -31.24
C ILE A 168 2.80 -0.56 -31.75
N ASP A 169 2.96 -0.27 -33.04
CA ASP A 169 4.21 0.33 -33.50
C ASP A 169 4.22 1.81 -33.13
N LEU A 170 5.22 2.21 -32.35
CA LEU A 170 5.31 3.57 -31.85
C LEU A 170 5.64 4.58 -32.96
N ASP A 171 6.18 4.12 -34.08
CA ASP A 171 6.39 4.96 -35.26
C ASP A 171 5.07 5.48 -35.88
N PHE A 172 3.93 4.88 -35.54
CA PHE A 172 2.60 5.39 -35.87
C PHE A 172 2.40 6.85 -35.44
N PHE A 173 3.08 7.28 -34.37
CA PHE A 173 3.00 8.64 -33.85
C PHE A 173 4.21 9.52 -34.20
N ALA A 174 5.14 9.02 -35.02
CA ALA A 174 6.31 9.75 -35.46
C ALA A 174 5.93 10.97 -36.30
N GLY A 175 6.71 12.05 -36.19
CA GLY A 175 6.46 13.29 -36.92
C GLY A 175 5.22 14.10 -36.50
N MET A 176 4.35 13.56 -35.65
CA MET A 176 3.27 14.33 -35.01
C MET A 176 3.88 15.35 -34.04
N ASN A 177 3.25 16.53 -33.94
CA ASN A 177 3.63 17.48 -32.89
C ASN A 177 3.35 16.87 -31.49
N PRO A 178 4.06 17.30 -30.43
CA PRO A 178 4.01 16.64 -29.14
C PRO A 178 2.60 16.55 -28.51
N ALA A 179 1.76 17.57 -28.69
CA ALA A 179 0.42 17.59 -28.11
C ALA A 179 -0.52 16.60 -28.81
N ASP A 180 -0.52 16.60 -30.14
CA ASP A 180 -1.33 15.67 -30.94
C ASP A 180 -0.88 14.23 -30.75
N ARG A 181 0.43 14.01 -30.62
CA ARG A 181 1.04 12.71 -30.31
C ARG A 181 0.50 12.14 -29.00
N VAL A 182 0.57 12.91 -27.91
CA VAL A 182 0.04 12.52 -26.59
C VAL A 182 -1.45 12.23 -26.70
N SER A 183 -2.22 13.16 -27.28
CA SER A 183 -3.67 13.01 -27.39
C SER A 183 -4.08 11.77 -28.20
N ARG A 184 -3.40 11.48 -29.32
CA ARG A 184 -3.69 10.33 -30.16
C ARG A 184 -3.31 9.02 -29.48
N PHE A 185 -2.18 8.99 -28.77
CA PHE A 185 -1.76 7.83 -27.99
C PHE A 185 -2.76 7.53 -26.87
N GLU A 186 -3.16 8.55 -26.10
CA GLU A 186 -4.13 8.40 -25.02
C GLU A 186 -5.48 7.92 -25.52
N GLU A 187 -5.98 8.43 -26.66
CA GLU A 187 -7.24 7.95 -27.25
C GLU A 187 -7.21 6.45 -27.57
N ILE A 188 -6.08 5.93 -28.07
CA ILE A 188 -5.89 4.50 -28.36
C ILE A 188 -5.78 3.70 -27.07
N TRP A 189 -4.94 4.14 -26.12
CA TRP A 189 -4.74 3.45 -24.85
C TRP A 189 -6.02 3.37 -24.01
N GLU A 190 -6.72 4.51 -23.85
CA GLU A 190 -7.97 4.59 -23.08
C GLU A 190 -9.04 3.65 -23.65
N ARG A 191 -9.14 3.58 -24.98
CA ARG A 191 -10.10 2.68 -25.62
C ARG A 191 -9.75 1.21 -25.40
N ALA A 192 -8.47 0.85 -25.40
CA ALA A 192 -8.03 -0.51 -25.15
C ALA A 192 -8.28 -0.95 -23.70
N MET A 193 -8.05 -0.07 -22.72
CA MET A 193 -8.34 -0.36 -21.30
C MET A 193 -9.83 -0.66 -21.05
N ASP A 194 -10.69 -0.23 -21.96
CA ASP A 194 -12.12 -0.48 -21.94
C ASP A 194 -12.55 -1.84 -22.52
N TRP A 195 -11.63 -2.61 -23.11
CA TRP A 195 -11.91 -3.93 -23.65
C TRP A 195 -11.87 -4.99 -22.54
N PRO A 196 -12.98 -5.71 -22.30
CA PRO A 196 -13.04 -6.69 -21.21
C PRO A 196 -12.06 -7.83 -21.32
N GLY A 197 -11.75 -8.23 -22.55
CA GLY A 197 -10.81 -9.30 -22.83
C GLY A 197 -9.40 -8.84 -23.11
N LEU A 198 -9.01 -7.59 -22.81
CA LEU A 198 -7.62 -7.17 -23.03
C LEU A 198 -6.67 -8.04 -22.20
N ALA A 199 -5.92 -8.88 -22.90
CA ALA A 199 -5.06 -9.91 -22.33
C ALA A 199 -3.60 -9.46 -22.27
N GLY A 200 -3.18 -8.52 -23.13
CA GLY A 200 -1.85 -7.91 -23.07
C GLY A 200 -1.63 -6.87 -24.14
N VAL A 201 -0.54 -6.11 -23.97
CA VAL A 201 -0.13 -5.04 -24.88
C VAL A 201 1.33 -5.20 -25.27
N ALA A 202 1.66 -5.01 -26.54
CA ALA A 202 3.03 -4.96 -27.01
C ALA A 202 3.30 -3.69 -27.80
N PHE A 203 4.48 -3.12 -27.57
CA PHE A 203 5.00 -1.96 -28.28
C PHE A 203 6.28 -2.33 -29.01
N ALA A 204 6.45 -1.78 -30.21
CA ALA A 204 7.75 -1.77 -30.88
C ALA A 204 8.22 -0.36 -31.17
N VAL A 205 9.54 -0.19 -31.15
CA VAL A 205 10.23 1.06 -31.48
C VAL A 205 10.92 0.89 -32.85
N SER A 206 10.15 0.91 -33.93
CA SER A 206 10.66 0.75 -35.30
C SER A 206 11.48 1.96 -35.78
N ARG A 207 12.76 1.99 -35.44
CA ARG A 207 13.66 3.13 -35.73
C ARG A 207 13.94 3.49 -37.20
N PRO A 208 13.80 2.62 -38.23
CA PRO A 208 13.92 3.05 -39.62
C PRO A 208 13.01 4.24 -39.99
N TRP A 209 11.96 4.46 -39.20
CA TRP A 209 10.90 5.43 -39.44
C TRP A 209 10.91 6.63 -38.47
N LEU A 210 11.91 6.72 -37.57
CA LEU A 210 12.02 7.80 -36.57
C LEU A 210 13.12 8.81 -36.93
N GLY A 211 12.94 10.08 -36.54
CA GLY A 211 13.87 11.17 -36.80
C GLY A 211 15.14 11.20 -35.94
N GLY A 212 15.25 10.39 -34.88
CA GLY A 212 16.43 10.34 -34.01
C GLY A 212 16.20 9.68 -32.64
N ASP A 213 17.23 9.69 -31.78
CA ASP A 213 17.19 9.13 -30.40
C ASP A 213 16.14 9.84 -29.53
N GLU A 214 16.03 11.17 -29.65
CA GLU A 214 15.08 11.97 -28.89
C GLU A 214 13.62 11.63 -29.20
N GLU A 215 13.30 11.36 -30.48
CA GLU A 215 11.96 10.97 -30.87
C GLU A 215 11.60 9.56 -30.36
N ALA A 216 12.54 8.62 -30.43
CA ALA A 216 12.37 7.28 -29.88
C ALA A 216 12.17 7.31 -28.36
N ASP A 217 13.00 8.07 -27.65
CA ASP A 217 12.90 8.25 -26.19
C ASP A 217 11.55 8.85 -25.79
N ALA A 218 11.09 9.88 -26.52
CA ALA A 218 9.77 10.49 -26.29
C ALA A 218 8.62 9.50 -26.50
N LEU A 219 8.68 8.67 -27.55
CA LEU A 219 7.65 7.66 -27.83
C LEU A 219 7.62 6.52 -26.80
N VAL A 220 8.78 6.01 -26.39
CA VAL A 220 8.87 5.01 -25.32
C VAL A 220 8.38 5.61 -23.99
N SER A 221 8.67 6.89 -23.74
CA SER A 221 8.15 7.61 -22.57
C SER A 221 6.62 7.59 -22.48
N LEU A 222 5.92 7.72 -23.62
CA LEU A 222 4.45 7.67 -23.64
C LEU A 222 3.93 6.29 -23.21
N ALA A 223 4.52 5.22 -23.74
CA ALA A 223 4.17 3.86 -23.37
C ALA A 223 4.42 3.61 -21.87
N VAL A 224 5.59 3.98 -21.37
CA VAL A 224 5.95 3.81 -19.96
C VAL A 224 5.03 4.61 -19.04
N ASP A 225 4.68 5.86 -19.38
CA ASP A 225 3.75 6.67 -18.59
C ASP A 225 2.33 6.08 -18.56
N ALA A 226 1.87 5.50 -19.66
CA ALA A 226 0.58 4.85 -19.70
C ALA A 226 0.55 3.58 -18.84
N VAL A 227 1.62 2.78 -18.87
CA VAL A 227 1.77 1.58 -18.04
C VAL A 227 1.83 1.95 -16.55
N ARG A 228 2.63 2.96 -16.17
CA ARG A 228 2.76 3.43 -14.77
C ARG A 228 1.44 3.88 -14.15
N ARG A 229 0.52 4.38 -14.99
CA ARG A 229 -0.82 4.83 -14.59
C ARG A 229 -1.87 3.72 -14.62
N THR A 230 -1.53 2.53 -15.12
CA THR A 230 -2.44 1.39 -15.18
C THR A 230 -2.13 0.40 -14.06
N ARG A 231 -3.12 0.18 -13.19
CA ARG A 231 -2.98 -0.71 -12.05
C ARG A 231 -2.89 -2.17 -12.51
N GLY A 232 -1.90 -2.88 -11.98
CA GLY A 232 -1.66 -4.28 -12.28
C GLY A 232 -0.97 -4.51 -13.63
N ALA A 233 -0.54 -3.45 -14.33
CA ALA A 233 0.26 -3.60 -15.52
C ALA A 233 1.71 -3.94 -15.15
N PHE A 234 2.26 -4.93 -15.83
CA PHE A 234 3.63 -5.38 -15.67
C PHE A 234 4.39 -5.17 -16.97
N LEU A 235 5.51 -4.45 -16.93
CA LEU A 235 6.32 -4.14 -18.10
C LEU A 235 7.50 -5.09 -18.22
N GLU A 236 7.57 -5.81 -19.33
CA GLU A 236 8.78 -6.47 -19.81
C GLU A 236 9.40 -5.65 -20.95
N LEU A 237 10.69 -5.36 -20.84
CA LEU A 237 11.42 -4.55 -21.79
C LEU A 237 12.62 -5.34 -22.31
N ASP A 238 12.62 -5.69 -23.60
CA ASP A 238 13.81 -6.24 -24.28
C ASP A 238 14.67 -5.08 -24.81
N ALA A 239 15.82 -4.92 -24.18
CA ALA A 239 16.81 -3.89 -24.43
C ALA A 239 18.01 -4.40 -25.24
N SER A 240 17.94 -5.63 -25.73
CA SER A 240 19.01 -6.23 -26.52
C SER A 240 19.21 -5.46 -27.82
N LEU A 241 20.41 -4.94 -28.03
CA LEU A 241 20.76 -4.36 -29.32
C LEU A 241 20.88 -5.47 -30.38
N ASP A 242 20.02 -5.42 -31.39
CA ASP A 242 20.06 -6.30 -32.56
C ASP A 242 21.00 -5.71 -33.63
N ASP A 243 22.18 -6.30 -33.80
CA ASP A 243 23.23 -5.88 -34.74
C ASP A 243 23.05 -6.46 -36.16
N ARG A 244 21.94 -7.17 -36.41
CA ARG A 244 21.65 -7.77 -37.71
C ARG A 244 21.19 -6.75 -38.76
N PRO A 245 21.45 -7.01 -40.06
CA PRO A 245 20.93 -6.22 -41.16
C PRO A 245 19.40 -6.16 -41.13
N ASP A 246 18.85 -4.98 -41.45
CA ASP A 246 17.42 -4.81 -41.70
C ASP A 246 17.18 -5.02 -43.20
N ASP A 247 16.41 -6.04 -43.55
CA ASP A 247 16.03 -6.35 -44.95
C ASP A 247 14.65 -5.81 -45.31
N SER A 248 14.07 -4.92 -44.48
CA SER A 248 12.80 -4.26 -44.79
C SER A 248 12.92 -3.42 -46.07
N SER A 249 11.79 -3.21 -46.73
CA SER A 249 11.70 -2.31 -47.89
C SER A 249 12.25 -0.92 -47.59
N LYS A 250 12.12 -0.46 -46.33
CA LYS A 250 12.66 0.82 -45.88
C LYS A 250 14.17 0.82 -45.71
N ALA A 251 14.72 -0.25 -45.16
CA ALA A 251 16.18 -0.38 -45.05
C ALA A 251 16.86 -0.44 -46.42
N ALA A 252 16.20 -1.00 -47.44
CA ALA A 252 16.68 -0.94 -48.82
C ALA A 252 16.73 0.50 -49.39
N GLU A 253 15.89 1.42 -48.91
CA GLU A 253 15.93 2.85 -49.26
C GLU A 253 17.02 3.62 -48.49
N LEU A 254 17.36 3.15 -47.27
CA LEU A 254 18.34 3.77 -46.40
C LEU A 254 19.77 3.41 -46.84
N LYS A 255 20.56 4.41 -47.26
CA LYS A 255 21.97 4.22 -47.67
C LYS A 255 22.94 4.00 -46.49
N HIS A 256 22.44 3.77 -45.28
CA HIS A 256 23.21 3.63 -44.04
C HIS A 256 22.50 2.67 -43.07
N GLN A 257 23.21 2.18 -42.05
CA GLN A 257 22.64 1.30 -41.03
C GLN A 257 21.51 1.99 -40.26
N VAL A 258 20.42 1.26 -40.05
CA VAL A 258 19.27 1.71 -39.25
C VAL A 258 19.70 1.95 -37.80
N PRO A 259 19.49 3.15 -37.24
CA PRO A 259 19.75 3.42 -35.82
C PRO A 259 18.95 2.47 -34.90
N ARG A 260 19.50 2.03 -33.76
CA ARG A 260 18.83 1.12 -32.79
C ARG A 260 18.54 1.82 -31.46
N TRP A 261 17.43 1.49 -30.80
CA TRP A 261 17.09 2.12 -29.52
C TRP A 261 17.94 1.47 -28.43
N ASP A 262 18.83 2.25 -27.84
CA ASP A 262 19.79 1.76 -26.85
C ASP A 262 19.39 2.22 -25.45
N ILE A 263 19.00 1.27 -24.60
CA ILE A 263 18.61 1.56 -23.21
C ILE A 263 19.72 2.26 -22.42
N ALA A 264 20.99 2.09 -22.79
CA ALA A 264 22.10 2.75 -22.13
C ALA A 264 22.20 4.25 -22.45
N LYS A 265 21.50 4.72 -23.49
CA LYS A 265 21.54 6.10 -23.99
C LYS A 265 20.23 6.87 -23.79
N ILE A 266 19.26 6.27 -23.10
CA ILE A 266 17.97 6.91 -22.81
C ILE A 266 18.14 8.15 -21.93
N SER A 267 17.16 9.05 -22.01
CA SER A 267 17.16 10.26 -21.19
C SER A 267 17.11 9.94 -19.70
N ALA A 268 17.58 10.88 -18.87
CA ALA A 268 17.46 10.79 -17.42
C ALA A 268 15.98 10.62 -16.99
N GLY A 269 15.07 11.33 -17.67
CA GLY A 269 13.63 11.22 -17.45
C GLY A 269 13.10 9.81 -17.66
N LEU A 270 13.39 9.17 -18.81
CA LEU A 270 12.94 7.81 -19.08
C LEU A 270 13.56 6.78 -18.12
N ARG A 271 14.85 6.93 -17.82
CA ARG A 271 15.55 6.07 -16.83
C ARG A 271 14.85 6.11 -15.47
N MET A 272 14.47 7.30 -15.01
CA MET A 272 13.82 7.49 -13.73
C MET A 272 12.40 6.92 -13.72
N LYS A 273 11.63 7.07 -14.81
CA LYS A 273 10.30 6.45 -14.96
C LYS A 273 10.39 4.93 -14.83
N LEU A 274 11.36 4.30 -15.48
CA LEU A 274 11.60 2.86 -15.40
C LEU A 274 12.06 2.46 -13.98
N GLY A 275 12.95 3.23 -13.35
CA GLY A 275 13.39 2.99 -11.96
C GLY A 275 12.23 2.99 -10.95
N MET A 276 11.24 3.86 -11.14
CA MET A 276 10.03 3.91 -10.28
C MET A 276 9.13 2.67 -10.40
N MET A 277 9.28 1.87 -11.46
CA MET A 277 8.48 0.67 -11.69
C MET A 277 9.10 -0.58 -11.04
N ALA A 278 10.20 -0.48 -10.29
CA ALA A 278 11.01 -1.57 -9.73
C ALA A 278 10.36 -2.99 -9.71
N ASP A 279 9.27 -3.18 -8.95
CA ASP A 279 8.60 -4.49 -8.78
C ASP A 279 7.69 -4.90 -9.96
N ASP A 280 7.30 -3.95 -10.79
CA ASP A 280 6.43 -4.06 -11.97
C ASP A 280 7.22 -3.97 -13.30
N LEU A 281 8.56 -4.06 -13.25
CA LEU A 281 9.44 -3.97 -14.41
C LEU A 281 10.42 -5.15 -14.48
N ARG A 282 10.52 -5.76 -15.66
CA ARG A 282 11.59 -6.68 -16.03
C ARG A 282 12.33 -6.17 -17.25
N ILE A 283 13.65 -6.03 -17.14
CA ILE A 283 14.53 -5.69 -18.26
C ILE A 283 15.29 -6.95 -18.68
N ALA A 284 15.21 -7.29 -19.96
CA ALA A 284 16.04 -8.32 -20.59
C ALA A 284 17.03 -7.65 -21.54
N ASP A 285 18.32 -7.96 -21.42
CA ASP A 285 19.34 -7.56 -22.39
C ASP A 285 20.30 -8.73 -22.54
N ARG A 286 20.49 -9.22 -23.76
CA ARG A 286 21.35 -10.38 -24.04
C ARG A 286 22.82 -10.05 -23.93
N ASN A 287 23.18 -8.78 -24.15
CA ASN A 287 24.55 -8.31 -24.24
C ASN A 287 25.05 -7.69 -22.93
N ARG A 288 24.13 -7.32 -22.02
CA ARG A 288 24.46 -6.62 -20.77
C ARG A 288 23.66 -7.20 -19.62
N ARG A 289 24.27 -7.29 -18.44
CA ARG A 289 23.51 -7.60 -17.21
C ARG A 289 22.93 -6.31 -16.66
N TRP A 290 21.60 -6.21 -16.66
CA TRP A 290 20.88 -5.09 -16.06
C TRP A 290 20.08 -5.52 -14.84
N SER A 291 19.89 -4.58 -13.92
CA SER A 291 18.84 -4.64 -12.91
C SER A 291 18.24 -3.25 -12.78
N ALA A 292 16.93 -3.16 -12.56
CA ALA A 292 16.28 -1.87 -12.30
C ALA A 292 16.90 -1.17 -11.07
N ALA A 293 17.40 -1.95 -10.10
CA ALA A 293 18.12 -1.46 -8.92
C ALA A 293 19.41 -0.67 -9.26
N ALA A 294 20.08 -0.97 -10.37
CA ALA A 294 21.28 -0.25 -10.79
C ALA A 294 21.01 1.23 -11.12
N TRP A 295 19.77 1.58 -11.49
CA TRP A 295 19.38 2.97 -11.74
C TRP A 295 18.87 3.70 -10.51
N ALA A 296 18.54 2.98 -9.43
CA ALA A 296 18.06 3.59 -8.19
C ALA A 296 19.17 4.38 -7.48
N ASP A 297 20.44 3.92 -7.58
CA ASP A 297 21.59 4.56 -6.93
C ASP A 297 22.30 5.62 -7.81
N GLU A 298 22.11 5.57 -9.13
CA GLU A 298 22.82 6.44 -10.10
C GLU A 298 21.97 7.59 -10.67
N SER A 299 20.66 7.64 -10.38
CA SER A 299 19.77 8.65 -10.96
C SER A 299 19.62 9.90 -10.10
N VAL A 300 19.42 11.04 -10.77
CA VAL A 300 18.86 12.23 -10.14
C VAL A 300 17.54 11.81 -9.48
N SER A 301 17.48 11.92 -8.16
CA SER A 301 16.26 11.63 -7.42
C SER A 301 15.43 12.90 -7.32
N ALA A 302 14.12 12.77 -7.46
CA ALA A 302 13.19 13.84 -7.19
C ALA A 302 12.07 13.32 -6.29
N ARG A 303 11.49 14.19 -5.47
CA ARG A 303 10.41 13.84 -4.55
C ARG A 303 9.48 15.02 -4.34
N ILE A 304 8.25 14.73 -3.95
CA ILE A 304 7.33 15.76 -3.45
C ILE A 304 7.31 15.67 -1.93
N VAL A 305 7.59 16.78 -1.26
CA VAL A 305 7.51 16.91 0.19
C VAL A 305 6.61 18.10 0.55
N PRO A 306 5.91 18.05 1.69
CA PRO A 306 5.27 19.25 2.21
C PRO A 306 6.35 20.23 2.71
N ASP A 307 6.09 21.52 2.59
CA ASP A 307 6.99 22.59 3.07
C ASP A 307 7.10 22.65 4.60
N HIS A 308 6.19 21.99 5.33
CA HIS A 308 6.22 21.82 6.77
C HIS A 308 5.55 20.50 7.19
N GLY A 309 5.61 20.19 8.49
CA GLY A 309 5.01 18.99 9.07
C GLY A 309 5.96 17.80 9.18
N GLU A 310 5.68 16.92 10.13
CA GLU A 310 6.50 15.73 10.42
C GLU A 310 5.81 14.47 9.95
N ILE A 311 6.59 13.55 9.37
CA ILE A 311 6.11 12.23 8.98
C ILE A 311 5.84 11.40 10.23
N ASP A 312 4.66 10.78 10.27
CA ASP A 312 4.22 9.95 11.39
C ASP A 312 4.87 8.56 11.36
N CYS A 313 4.70 7.74 12.40
CA CYS A 313 5.31 6.41 12.43
C CYS A 313 4.78 5.47 11.37
N ASP A 314 3.70 5.76 10.65
CA ASP A 314 3.21 4.95 9.55
C ASP A 314 3.70 5.44 8.19
N GLY A 315 4.59 6.44 8.17
CA GLY A 315 5.11 7.02 6.93
C GLY A 315 4.14 8.02 6.28
N VAL A 316 3.16 8.55 7.02
CA VAL A 316 2.14 9.47 6.50
C VAL A 316 2.32 10.86 7.13
N TRP A 317 2.30 11.91 6.31
CA TRP A 317 2.16 13.28 6.80
C TRP A 317 0.69 13.61 7.09
N ARG A 318 0.41 14.26 8.23
CA ARG A 318 -0.95 14.61 8.65
C ARG A 318 -1.03 16.11 8.96
N PHE A 319 -2.03 16.77 8.38
CA PHE A 319 -2.28 18.20 8.54
C PHE A 319 -3.73 18.43 8.96
N PRO A 320 -4.02 19.38 9.88
CA PRO A 320 -5.39 19.76 10.19
C PRO A 320 -6.04 20.44 8.97
N LEU A 321 -7.38 20.37 8.87
CA LEU A 321 -8.13 21.06 7.83
C LEU A 321 -7.90 22.58 7.96
N GLY A 322 -7.53 23.25 6.86
CA GLY A 322 -7.12 24.66 6.88
C GLY A 322 -5.63 24.89 7.20
N GLY A 323 -4.87 23.84 7.50
CA GLY A 323 -3.42 23.85 7.65
C GLY A 323 -2.71 23.05 6.55
N GLU A 324 -3.31 22.96 5.35
CA GLU A 324 -2.74 22.23 4.23
C GLU A 324 -1.36 22.82 3.82
N PRO A 325 -0.33 21.99 3.57
CA PRO A 325 1.01 22.46 3.24
C PRO A 325 1.15 22.85 1.78
N VAL A 326 2.08 23.75 1.48
CA VAL A 326 2.55 23.91 0.10
C VAL A 326 3.37 22.68 -0.25
N LEU A 327 3.05 22.04 -1.37
CA LEU A 327 3.84 20.91 -1.84
C LEU A 327 5.05 21.43 -2.60
N ARG A 328 6.23 20.91 -2.29
CA ARG A 328 7.51 21.24 -2.94
C ARG A 328 8.05 20.03 -3.68
N ALA A 329 8.41 20.24 -4.93
CA ALA A 329 9.20 19.28 -5.67
C ALA A 329 10.69 19.58 -5.42
N GLU A 330 11.42 18.59 -4.93
CA GLU A 330 12.86 18.66 -4.66
C GLU A 330 13.57 17.65 -5.56
N ALA A 331 14.72 18.04 -6.13
CA ALA A 331 15.59 17.15 -6.90
C ALA A 331 17.01 17.15 -6.33
N SER A 332 17.74 16.03 -6.47
CA SER A 332 19.14 15.92 -6.06
C SER A 332 20.10 16.66 -7.00
N ALA A 333 19.69 16.92 -8.25
CA ALA A 333 20.42 17.74 -9.21
C ALA A 333 19.97 19.20 -9.20
N ALA A 334 20.79 20.08 -9.77
CA ALA A 334 20.45 21.49 -9.95
C ALA A 334 19.19 21.64 -10.82
N SER A 335 18.08 22.01 -10.18
CA SER A 335 16.83 22.34 -10.86
C SER A 335 16.83 23.80 -11.33
N THR A 336 16.19 24.06 -12.47
CA THR A 336 15.94 25.44 -12.94
C THR A 336 14.84 26.16 -12.16
N GLY A 337 14.16 25.45 -11.24
CA GLY A 337 12.97 25.91 -10.52
C GLY A 337 11.66 25.67 -11.29
N ARG A 338 11.73 25.35 -12.59
CA ARG A 338 10.55 25.06 -13.40
C ARG A 338 10.05 23.65 -13.12
N THR A 339 8.80 23.55 -12.69
CA THR A 339 8.14 22.28 -12.35
C THR A 339 6.75 22.26 -12.94
N ARG A 340 6.42 21.19 -13.67
CA ARG A 340 5.07 20.91 -14.17
C ARG A 340 4.37 19.99 -13.19
N TRP A 341 3.15 20.33 -12.82
CA TRP A 341 2.38 19.59 -11.85
C TRP A 341 1.21 18.88 -12.51
N PHE A 342 0.95 17.67 -12.05
CA PHE A 342 -0.12 16.84 -12.58
C PHE A 342 -0.91 16.19 -11.46
N LEU A 343 -2.22 16.14 -11.69
CA LEU A 343 -3.17 15.41 -10.88
C LEU A 343 -3.51 14.11 -11.60
N LEU A 344 -3.40 12.99 -10.90
CA LEU A 344 -3.81 11.69 -11.39
C LEU A 344 -5.19 11.37 -10.82
N GLU A 345 -6.17 11.27 -11.71
CA GLU A 345 -7.56 11.01 -11.37
C GLU A 345 -7.95 9.63 -11.92
N PRO A 346 -8.69 8.80 -11.17
CA PRO A 346 -9.25 7.58 -11.73
C PRO A 346 -10.02 7.91 -13.02
N ALA A 347 -9.81 7.13 -14.08
CA ALA A 347 -10.51 7.35 -15.34
C ALA A 347 -12.03 7.15 -15.24
N ARG A 348 -12.48 6.48 -14.16
CA ARG A 348 -13.88 6.20 -13.85
C ARG A 348 -14.13 6.38 -12.37
N ASP A 349 -15.36 6.73 -12.04
CA ASP A 349 -15.84 6.78 -10.66
C ASP A 349 -16.08 5.39 -10.07
N ALA A 350 -16.23 4.35 -10.91
CA ALA A 350 -16.44 2.95 -10.50
C ALA A 350 -15.83 1.94 -11.50
N TYR A 351 -15.32 0.82 -10.98
CA TYR A 351 -14.74 -0.30 -11.73
C TYR A 351 -15.34 -1.63 -11.27
N ASP A 352 -15.62 -2.54 -12.21
CA ASP A 352 -16.05 -3.92 -11.93
C ASP A 352 -14.83 -4.85 -11.99
N LEU A 353 -14.58 -5.60 -10.91
CA LEU A 353 -13.32 -6.34 -10.72
C LEU A 353 -13.50 -7.86 -10.63
N LEU A 354 -14.72 -8.39 -10.65
CA LEU A 354 -14.98 -9.84 -10.49
C LEU A 354 -16.17 -10.34 -11.34
N PRO A 355 -16.08 -10.27 -12.67
CA PRO A 355 -17.18 -10.61 -13.58
C PRO A 355 -17.46 -12.14 -13.58
N GLU A 356 -16.42 -12.94 -13.37
CA GLU A 356 -16.44 -14.42 -13.40
C GLU A 356 -17.37 -15.03 -12.34
N THR A 357 -17.55 -14.32 -11.23
CA THR A 357 -18.14 -14.89 -10.00
C THR A 357 -19.65 -14.81 -9.97
N GLY A 358 -20.27 -14.02 -10.85
CA GLY A 358 -21.70 -13.70 -10.79
C GLY A 358 -22.13 -13.02 -9.47
N LEU A 359 -21.17 -12.65 -8.59
CA LEU A 359 -21.41 -12.00 -7.30
C LEU A 359 -21.42 -10.47 -7.40
N GLY A 360 -21.16 -9.92 -8.60
CA GLY A 360 -21.51 -8.55 -8.93
C GLY A 360 -23.02 -8.40 -8.88
N LYS A 361 -23.55 -8.05 -7.71
CA LYS A 361 -24.95 -7.61 -7.57
C LYS A 361 -25.14 -6.33 -8.38
N ASP A 362 -25.37 -6.41 -9.68
CA ASP A 362 -25.84 -5.31 -10.54
C ASP A 362 -25.12 -3.94 -10.35
N PHE A 363 -23.86 -3.91 -9.91
CA PHE A 363 -23.22 -2.65 -9.52
C PHE A 363 -22.64 -1.84 -10.68
N SER A 364 -22.53 -2.43 -11.88
CA SER A 364 -22.10 -1.67 -13.06
C SER A 364 -22.83 -2.04 -14.36
N GLN A 365 -23.59 -3.15 -14.41
CA GLN A 365 -24.09 -3.79 -15.65
C GLN A 365 -23.04 -3.89 -16.78
N SER A 366 -21.75 -3.73 -16.45
CA SER A 366 -20.68 -3.51 -17.40
C SER A 366 -19.58 -4.55 -17.16
N PRO A 367 -19.01 -5.10 -18.23
CA PRO A 367 -17.92 -6.07 -18.10
C PRO A 367 -16.69 -5.44 -17.45
N ALA A 368 -15.86 -6.27 -16.76
CA ALA A 368 -14.65 -5.82 -16.06
C ALA A 368 -13.65 -5.15 -16.99
N ARG A 369 -12.94 -4.14 -16.46
CA ARG A 369 -12.03 -3.27 -17.23
C ARG A 369 -10.81 -2.91 -16.40
N TRP A 370 -9.73 -2.54 -17.08
CA TRP A 370 -8.49 -2.15 -16.43
C TRP A 370 -8.66 -0.82 -15.68
N ILE A 371 -8.11 -0.76 -14.46
CA ILE A 371 -8.07 0.47 -13.68
C ILE A 371 -6.85 1.27 -14.11
N TYR A 372 -7.07 2.52 -14.52
CA TYR A 372 -5.99 3.45 -14.84
C TYR A 372 -6.35 4.88 -14.46
N GLU A 373 -5.33 5.73 -14.36
CA GLU A 373 -5.47 7.13 -14.00
C GLU A 373 -5.28 8.06 -15.21
N LYS A 374 -6.18 9.02 -15.37
CA LYS A 374 -6.04 10.16 -16.29
C LYS A 374 -5.12 11.19 -15.67
N ARG A 375 -4.19 11.70 -16.49
CA ARG A 375 -3.20 12.70 -16.10
C ARG A 375 -3.70 14.08 -16.49
N ARG A 376 -4.08 14.90 -15.51
CA ARG A 376 -4.53 16.29 -15.73
C ARG A 376 -3.45 17.27 -15.31
N SER A 377 -3.07 18.18 -16.20
CA SER A 377 -2.11 19.25 -15.84
C SER A 377 -2.73 20.24 -14.85
N LEU A 378 -1.95 20.63 -13.84
CA LEU A 378 -2.24 21.71 -12.89
C LEU A 378 -1.47 23.00 -13.22
N GLY A 379 -0.70 23.01 -14.31
CA GLY A 379 0.15 24.13 -14.72
C GLY A 379 1.63 23.93 -14.38
N GLU A 380 2.42 24.98 -14.64
CA GLU A 380 3.86 25.04 -14.39
C GLU A 380 4.16 26.11 -13.33
N SER A 381 5.00 25.78 -12.36
CA SER A 381 5.51 26.68 -11.31
C SER A 381 6.98 26.98 -11.56
N GLY A 382 7.42 28.23 -11.33
CA GLY A 382 8.83 28.65 -11.47
C GLY A 382 9.68 28.51 -10.20
N ASP A 383 9.07 28.10 -9.09
CA ASP A 383 9.68 27.98 -7.76
C ASP A 383 9.51 26.58 -7.15
N SER A 384 9.18 25.60 -8.00
CA SER A 384 8.90 24.20 -7.64
C SER A 384 7.87 24.02 -6.52
N GLN A 385 6.90 24.93 -6.40
CA GLN A 385 5.82 24.88 -5.42
C GLN A 385 4.46 24.64 -6.06
N LEU A 386 3.61 23.90 -5.36
CA LEU A 386 2.20 23.73 -5.69
C LEU A 386 1.34 24.15 -4.49
N ASP A 387 0.67 25.29 -4.66
CA ASP A 387 -0.23 25.85 -3.66
C ASP A 387 -1.43 24.91 -3.39
N PRO A 388 -1.88 24.78 -2.13
CA PRO A 388 -3.08 24.04 -1.76
C PRO A 388 -4.29 24.32 -2.65
N ALA A 389 -4.53 25.56 -3.05
CA ALA A 389 -5.67 25.94 -3.89
C ALA A 389 -5.71 25.20 -5.25
N ALA A 390 -4.56 24.76 -5.77
CA ALA A 390 -4.47 24.07 -7.06
C ALA A 390 -4.90 22.60 -7.00
N TRP A 391 -4.78 21.95 -5.83
CA TRP A 391 -5.09 20.53 -5.65
C TRP A 391 -6.19 20.26 -4.62
N ARG A 392 -6.58 21.27 -3.82
CA ARG A 392 -7.66 21.15 -2.84
C ARG A 392 -8.98 20.82 -3.54
N ARG A 393 -9.68 19.83 -2.97
CA ARG A 393 -11.03 19.47 -3.39
C ARG A 393 -12.03 19.76 -2.27
N PRO A 394 -13.15 20.45 -2.55
CA PRO A 394 -14.19 20.74 -1.54
C PRO A 394 -14.82 19.48 -0.94
N THR A 395 -14.89 18.39 -1.71
CA THR A 395 -15.63 17.17 -1.38
C THR A 395 -14.79 16.11 -0.64
N GLY A 396 -13.56 16.44 -0.21
CA GLY A 396 -12.60 15.43 0.22
C GLY A 396 -12.11 14.57 -0.95
N GLY A 397 -11.37 13.49 -0.68
CA GLY A 397 -10.94 12.56 -1.73
C GLY A 397 -9.57 11.94 -1.53
N ARG A 398 -9.29 10.89 -2.33
CA ARG A 398 -7.96 10.32 -2.55
C ARG A 398 -7.61 10.58 -3.99
N PHE A 399 -6.46 11.17 -4.21
CA PHE A 399 -5.91 11.39 -5.54
C PHE A 399 -4.40 11.39 -5.43
N PHE A 400 -3.73 11.26 -6.56
CA PHE A 400 -2.29 11.32 -6.58
C PHE A 400 -1.84 12.61 -7.25
N VAL A 401 -0.77 13.17 -6.72
CA VAL A 401 -0.06 14.28 -7.34
C VAL A 401 1.30 13.77 -7.75
N GLU A 402 1.70 14.11 -8.96
CA GLU A 402 3.05 13.92 -9.47
C GLU A 402 3.53 15.24 -10.08
N ALA A 403 4.85 15.35 -10.24
CA ALA A 403 5.46 16.49 -10.87
C ALA A 403 6.54 16.05 -11.86
N GLU A 404 6.86 16.92 -12.81
CA GLU A 404 8.06 16.84 -13.63
C GLU A 404 8.88 18.10 -13.39
N MET A 405 10.15 17.95 -13.03
CA MET A 405 11.06 19.05 -12.76
C MET A 405 12.03 19.22 -13.92
N GLU A 406 12.26 20.45 -14.35
CA GLU A 406 13.30 20.77 -15.31
C GLU A 406 14.66 20.84 -14.62
N THR A 407 15.61 20.12 -15.18
CA THR A 407 17.01 20.07 -14.74
C THR A 407 17.93 20.33 -15.92
N THR A 408 19.24 20.40 -15.67
CA THR A 408 20.25 20.47 -16.73
C THR A 408 20.25 19.25 -17.67
N GLU A 409 19.67 18.12 -17.23
CA GLU A 409 19.58 16.88 -18.02
C GLU A 409 18.20 16.71 -18.69
N GLY A 410 17.35 17.73 -18.63
CA GLY A 410 15.99 17.72 -19.14
C GLY A 410 14.94 17.54 -18.04
N TRP A 411 13.73 17.15 -18.44
CA TRP A 411 12.60 16.96 -17.52
C TRP A 411 12.68 15.59 -16.84
N ILE A 412 12.67 15.59 -15.51
CA ILE A 412 12.67 14.37 -14.69
C ILE A 412 11.36 14.28 -13.88
N PRO A 413 10.73 13.10 -13.77
CA PRO A 413 9.50 12.92 -13.00
C PRO A 413 9.77 12.84 -11.49
N THR A 414 8.77 13.07 -10.65
CA THR A 414 8.79 12.68 -9.23
C THR A 414 8.01 11.37 -9.03
N PRO A 415 8.31 10.57 -7.99
CA PRO A 415 7.36 9.60 -7.48
C PRO A 415 6.05 10.32 -7.15
N ARG A 416 4.93 9.66 -7.43
CA ARG A 416 3.61 10.19 -7.07
C ARG A 416 3.42 10.15 -5.56
N ILE A 417 2.83 11.19 -4.99
CA ILE A 417 2.37 11.18 -3.61
C ILE A 417 0.85 11.05 -3.56
N GLU A 418 0.37 10.35 -2.56
CA GLU A 418 -1.06 10.20 -2.32
C GLU A 418 -1.56 11.30 -1.39
N LEU A 419 -2.53 12.09 -1.85
CA LEU A 419 -3.19 13.09 -1.04
C LEU A 419 -4.56 12.57 -0.59
N ARG A 420 -4.82 12.68 0.72
CA ARG A 420 -6.07 12.26 1.37
C ARG A 420 -6.69 13.46 2.07
N ILE A 421 -7.73 14.04 1.48
CA ILE A 421 -8.48 15.15 2.10
C ILE A 421 -9.69 14.56 2.82
N ARG A 422 -9.80 14.87 4.12
CA ARG A 422 -10.92 14.44 4.98
C ARG A 422 -11.56 15.65 5.63
N SER A 423 -12.86 15.83 5.41
CA SER A 423 -13.65 16.93 5.97
C SER A 423 -14.40 16.57 7.26
N ALA A 424 -14.31 15.32 7.72
CA ALA A 424 -15.12 14.81 8.83
C ALA A 424 -14.30 14.65 10.13
N GLU A 425 -14.84 15.16 11.24
CA GLU A 425 -14.29 14.99 12.59
C GLU A 425 -14.92 13.79 13.33
N GLY A 426 -14.39 13.45 14.51
CA GLY A 426 -14.95 12.41 15.38
C GLY A 426 -14.85 10.98 14.81
N PHE A 427 -15.87 10.16 15.06
CA PHE A 427 -15.91 8.75 14.61
C PHE A 427 -15.70 8.61 13.09
N ARG A 428 -16.19 9.56 12.30
CA ARG A 428 -16.09 9.57 10.82
C ARG A 428 -14.66 9.81 10.34
N GLY A 429 -13.98 10.77 10.96
CA GLY A 429 -12.56 11.03 10.71
C GLY A 429 -11.69 9.83 11.10
N ALA A 430 -11.93 9.25 12.27
CA ALA A 430 -11.17 8.10 12.79
C ALA A 430 -11.32 6.84 11.92
N VAL A 431 -12.53 6.55 11.43
CA VAL A 431 -12.79 5.46 10.47
C VAL A 431 -12.05 5.74 9.17
N SER A 432 -12.28 6.89 8.55
CA SER A 432 -11.65 7.27 7.29
C SER A 432 -10.11 7.23 7.37
N GLU A 433 -9.56 7.55 8.54
CA GLU A 433 -8.14 7.45 8.88
C GLU A 433 -7.61 6.03 8.96
N CYS A 434 -8.28 5.18 9.72
CA CYS A 434 -7.88 3.79 9.88
C CYS A 434 -7.86 2.99 8.57
N PHE A 435 -8.69 3.35 7.59
CA PHE A 435 -8.80 2.60 6.33
C PHE A 435 -8.03 3.20 5.17
N GLY A 436 -7.51 4.42 5.28
CA GLY A 436 -6.89 5.10 4.15
C GLY A 436 -7.84 5.34 2.97
N MET A 437 -9.15 5.23 3.22
CA MET A 437 -10.18 5.41 2.20
C MET A 437 -10.78 6.81 2.37
N PRO A 438 -10.81 7.63 1.30
CA PRO A 438 -11.35 8.99 1.36
C PRO A 438 -12.87 9.01 1.53
N TYR A 439 -13.50 7.89 1.22
CA TYR A 439 -14.88 7.57 1.47
C TYR A 439 -14.86 6.39 2.42
N VAL A 440 -15.70 6.40 3.43
CA VAL A 440 -15.97 5.17 4.21
C VAL A 440 -16.56 4.06 3.31
N PHE A 441 -16.79 4.32 2.01
CA PHE A 441 -17.44 3.39 1.11
C PHE A 441 -16.99 3.61 -0.34
N GLY A 442 -16.56 2.54 -0.99
CA GLY A 442 -16.16 2.55 -2.40
C GLY A 442 -14.71 2.15 -2.62
N ILE A 443 -14.42 0.85 -2.56
CA ILE A 443 -14.08 -0.01 -3.70
C ILE A 443 -13.91 -1.43 -3.12
N ALA A 444 -14.68 -2.38 -3.63
CA ALA A 444 -14.47 -3.79 -3.36
C ALA A 444 -13.15 -4.25 -4.01
N GLY A 445 -12.22 -4.77 -3.21
CA GLY A 445 -11.05 -5.53 -3.65
C GLY A 445 -9.70 -4.83 -3.51
N VAL A 446 -8.99 -5.11 -2.40
CA VAL A 446 -7.52 -4.96 -2.33
C VAL A 446 -6.92 -6.24 -1.76
N ARG A 447 -5.80 -6.68 -2.34
CA ARG A 447 -4.64 -7.31 -1.69
C ARG A 447 -3.42 -7.14 -2.62
N ALA A 448 -2.20 -6.97 -2.12
CA ALA A 448 -1.46 -7.96 -1.36
C ALA A 448 -1.34 -7.68 0.15
N GLY A 449 -1.60 -8.70 0.99
CA GLY A 449 -1.31 -8.70 2.44
C GLY A 449 -2.47 -8.98 3.40
N ASP A 450 -3.66 -9.24 2.86
CA ASP A 450 -4.91 -9.55 3.54
C ASP A 450 -5.59 -8.40 4.31
N LEU A 451 -6.93 -8.43 4.31
CA LEU A 451 -7.96 -7.71 5.09
C LEU A 451 -9.01 -6.89 4.28
N SER A 452 -9.74 -7.53 3.34
CA SER A 452 -11.13 -7.13 3.03
C SER A 452 -11.90 -8.29 2.38
N GLY A 453 -13.07 -8.62 2.94
CA GLY A 453 -13.81 -9.85 2.69
C GLY A 453 -14.82 -9.80 1.54
N VAL A 454 -14.90 -10.90 0.81
CA VAL A 454 -16.06 -11.28 -0.02
C VAL A 454 -16.65 -12.64 0.42
N GLU A 455 -16.01 -13.34 1.37
CA GLU A 455 -16.37 -14.72 1.73
C GLU A 455 -17.61 -14.86 2.65
N THR A 456 -18.24 -13.76 3.09
CA THR A 456 -19.35 -13.85 4.07
C THR A 456 -20.70 -13.39 3.57
N GLY A 457 -20.78 -12.79 2.38
CA GLY A 457 -22.02 -12.20 1.87
C GLY A 457 -22.38 -10.85 2.50
N TRP A 458 -21.46 -10.20 3.21
CA TRP A 458 -21.62 -8.90 3.87
C TRP A 458 -20.94 -7.80 3.04
N GLY A 459 -21.42 -6.55 3.10
CA GLY A 459 -20.73 -5.42 2.46
C GLY A 459 -19.41 -5.13 3.19
N GLY A 460 -18.28 -5.18 2.47
CA GLY A 460 -16.92 -5.06 3.05
C GLY A 460 -16.71 -3.81 3.91
N ASP A 461 -17.32 -2.70 3.52
CA ASP A 461 -17.19 -1.42 4.22
C ASP A 461 -18.03 -1.34 5.51
N CYS A 462 -19.20 -1.99 5.52
CA CYS A 462 -20.01 -2.12 6.72
C CYS A 462 -19.28 -2.97 7.76
N ALA A 463 -18.63 -4.06 7.34
CA ALA A 463 -17.80 -4.89 8.22
C ALA A 463 -16.66 -4.09 8.87
N ASN A 464 -16.03 -3.23 8.08
CA ASN A 464 -15.02 -2.29 8.52
C ASN A 464 -15.56 -1.28 9.54
N LEU A 465 -16.74 -0.69 9.37
CA LEU A 465 -17.32 0.16 10.42
C LEU A 465 -17.53 -0.56 11.77
N PHE A 466 -17.96 -1.82 11.74
CA PHE A 466 -18.15 -2.59 12.98
C PHE A 466 -16.84 -2.94 13.65
N VAL A 467 -15.84 -3.39 12.90
CA VAL A 467 -14.52 -3.66 13.48
C VAL A 467 -13.96 -2.39 14.16
N HIS A 468 -14.26 -1.19 13.63
CA HIS A 468 -13.86 0.08 14.24
C HIS A 468 -14.57 0.35 15.56
N ALA A 469 -15.90 0.28 15.55
CA ALA A 469 -16.72 0.49 16.74
C ALA A 469 -16.34 -0.49 17.86
N TRP A 470 -16.09 -1.75 17.53
CA TRP A 470 -15.65 -2.76 18.48
C TRP A 470 -14.24 -2.50 19.00
N ARG A 471 -13.29 -2.09 18.16
CA ARG A 471 -11.94 -1.65 18.60
C ARG A 471 -12.01 -0.47 19.58
N ARG A 472 -12.90 0.51 19.37
CA ARG A 472 -13.13 1.62 20.32
C ARG A 472 -13.66 1.16 21.68
N ASN A 473 -14.44 0.09 21.71
CA ASN A 473 -14.88 -0.56 22.94
C ASN A 473 -13.84 -1.54 23.51
N GLY A 474 -12.59 -1.43 23.05
CA GLY A 474 -11.49 -2.28 23.46
C GLY A 474 -11.66 -3.71 22.97
N ILE A 475 -12.17 -3.99 21.76
CA ILE A 475 -12.32 -5.36 21.23
C ILE A 475 -11.47 -5.52 19.96
N PRO A 476 -10.37 -6.30 19.99
CA PRO A 476 -9.39 -6.35 18.91
C PRO A 476 -9.89 -7.29 17.81
N LEU A 477 -10.82 -6.81 16.99
CA LEU A 477 -11.19 -7.47 15.74
C LEU A 477 -10.20 -7.07 14.65
N ALA A 478 -9.67 -8.02 13.88
CA ALA A 478 -8.89 -7.71 12.70
C ALA A 478 -9.81 -7.08 11.63
N TRP A 479 -9.32 -6.08 10.90
CA TRP A 479 -10.01 -5.60 9.70
C TRP A 479 -10.20 -6.78 8.75
N GLY A 480 -11.26 -6.82 7.94
CA GLY A 480 -11.40 -7.90 6.95
C GLY A 480 -11.34 -9.34 7.47
N ASP A 481 -11.62 -9.60 8.76
CA ASP A 481 -11.91 -10.92 9.32
C ASP A 481 -13.43 -11.09 9.51
N PRO A 482 -14.15 -11.36 8.41
CA PRO A 482 -15.59 -11.39 8.44
C PRO A 482 -16.14 -12.65 9.13
N GLY A 483 -15.31 -13.68 9.31
CA GLY A 483 -15.64 -14.88 10.08
C GLY A 483 -15.78 -14.58 11.57
N ARG A 484 -14.77 -13.92 12.18
CA ARG A 484 -14.84 -13.49 13.59
C ARG A 484 -15.92 -12.45 13.82
N LEU A 485 -16.09 -11.51 12.88
CA LEU A 485 -17.19 -10.55 12.93
C LEU A 485 -18.56 -11.26 12.90
N ARG A 486 -18.75 -12.22 11.99
CA ARG A 486 -19.99 -12.99 11.88
C ARG A 486 -20.25 -13.83 13.12
N ALA A 487 -19.25 -14.48 13.70
CA ALA A 487 -19.41 -15.23 14.95
C ALA A 487 -19.84 -14.32 16.12
N ARG A 488 -19.28 -13.11 16.20
CA ARG A 488 -19.62 -12.11 17.21
C ARG A 488 -21.02 -11.54 17.05
N LEU A 489 -21.51 -11.43 15.82
CA LEU A 489 -22.87 -10.99 15.55
C LEU A 489 -23.83 -12.18 15.70
N ALA A 490 -23.66 -13.32 15.05
CA ALA A 490 -24.52 -14.50 15.18
C ALA A 490 -24.96 -14.84 16.62
N THR A 491 -24.04 -14.76 17.60
CA THR A 491 -24.31 -15.05 19.02
C THR A 491 -25.19 -14.03 19.77
N LYS A 492 -25.49 -12.87 19.17
CA LYS A 492 -26.26 -11.78 19.80
C LYS A 492 -27.59 -11.45 19.08
N ALA A 493 -28.04 -12.33 18.17
CA ALA A 493 -28.99 -12.00 17.09
C ALA A 493 -30.46 -12.12 17.47
N GLU A 494 -30.76 -12.67 18.64
CA GLU A 494 -32.09 -13.13 18.97
C GLU A 494 -32.94 -12.00 19.58
N GLY A 495 -34.09 -11.72 18.96
CA GLY A 495 -35.23 -11.15 19.69
C GLY A 495 -35.66 -9.71 19.39
N VAL A 496 -35.35 -9.12 18.23
CA VAL A 496 -35.91 -7.80 17.86
C VAL A 496 -36.60 -7.87 16.50
N SER A 497 -37.85 -7.42 16.46
CA SER A 497 -38.67 -7.28 15.25
C SER A 497 -39.00 -5.80 15.03
N LEU A 498 -39.06 -5.39 13.76
CA LEU A 498 -39.32 -4.02 13.30
C LEU A 498 -40.71 -3.47 13.66
N GLN A 499 -41.59 -4.30 14.19
CA GLN A 499 -42.98 -3.93 14.42
C GLN A 499 -43.20 -3.07 15.67
N ASP A 500 -42.18 -2.94 16.54
CA ASP A 500 -42.23 -2.08 17.73
C ASP A 500 -40.99 -1.18 17.80
N PRO A 501 -41.13 0.14 18.10
CA PRO A 501 -39.99 1.03 18.31
C PRO A 501 -39.17 0.56 19.51
N VAL A 502 -37.89 0.28 19.27
CA VAL A 502 -36.98 -0.21 20.32
C VAL A 502 -36.31 0.95 21.00
N LYS A 503 -36.36 0.94 22.33
CA LYS A 503 -35.69 1.95 23.14
C LYS A 503 -34.19 1.68 23.23
N ILE A 504 -33.37 2.57 22.71
CA ILE A 504 -31.90 2.59 22.78
C ILE A 504 -31.51 3.73 23.75
N THR A 505 -30.39 3.65 24.44
CA THR A 505 -29.91 4.75 25.29
C THR A 505 -28.82 5.57 24.59
N PRO A 506 -28.65 6.87 24.92
CA PRO A 506 -27.55 7.68 24.39
C PRO A 506 -26.16 7.03 24.59
N GLU A 507 -25.99 6.27 25.67
CA GLU A 507 -24.77 5.54 25.95
C GLU A 507 -24.56 4.35 24.98
N GLU A 508 -25.62 3.66 24.58
CA GLU A 508 -25.58 2.59 23.57
C GLU A 508 -25.28 3.14 22.17
N ILE A 509 -25.77 4.35 21.86
CA ILE A 509 -25.41 5.08 20.63
C ILE A 509 -23.93 5.49 20.66
N ALA A 510 -23.43 5.99 21.78
CA ALA A 510 -22.01 6.33 21.93
C ALA A 510 -21.09 5.11 21.80
N ARG A 511 -21.55 3.92 22.19
CA ARG A 511 -20.87 2.62 21.99
C ARG A 511 -21.00 2.08 20.56
N GLY A 512 -21.91 2.64 19.76
CA GLY A 512 -22.24 2.27 18.40
C GLY A 512 -23.37 1.24 18.34
N VAL A 513 -24.54 1.62 17.83
CA VAL A 513 -25.64 0.68 17.57
C VAL A 513 -25.51 0.08 16.17
N VAL A 514 -25.63 -1.23 16.11
CA VAL A 514 -25.59 -2.04 14.89
C VAL A 514 -26.98 -2.55 14.56
N VAL A 515 -27.42 -2.29 13.32
CA VAL A 515 -28.65 -2.80 12.74
C VAL A 515 -28.30 -3.96 11.80
N ASP A 516 -28.77 -5.17 12.10
CA ASP A 516 -28.42 -6.39 11.37
C ASP A 516 -29.63 -7.00 10.66
N PHE A 517 -29.61 -6.91 9.33
CA PHE A 517 -30.60 -7.45 8.39
C PHE A 517 -30.24 -8.87 7.91
N GLY A 518 -29.39 -9.59 8.64
CA GLY A 518 -28.96 -10.98 8.39
C GLY A 518 -27.80 -11.09 7.41
N LYS A 519 -28.05 -10.80 6.12
CA LYS A 519 -26.99 -10.75 5.08
C LYS A 519 -26.38 -9.36 4.92
N HIS A 520 -26.87 -8.38 5.68
CA HIS A 520 -26.45 -6.99 5.53
C HIS A 520 -26.56 -6.26 6.87
N VAL A 521 -25.66 -5.32 7.13
CA VAL A 521 -25.53 -4.63 8.42
C VAL A 521 -25.31 -3.13 8.20
N ALA A 522 -25.90 -2.28 9.05
CA ALA A 522 -25.76 -0.83 9.03
C ALA A 522 -25.46 -0.30 10.44
N ALA A 523 -24.79 0.84 10.54
CA ALA A 523 -24.50 1.49 11.82
C ALA A 523 -25.38 2.74 11.98
N VAL A 524 -25.95 2.95 13.17
CA VAL A 524 -26.72 4.17 13.45
C VAL A 524 -25.80 5.38 13.39
N TRP A 525 -26.16 6.35 12.57
CA TRP A 525 -25.38 7.56 12.31
C TRP A 525 -25.76 8.71 13.22
N GLU A 526 -27.08 8.90 13.37
CA GLU A 526 -27.70 9.95 14.16
C GLU A 526 -29.04 9.42 14.66
N ASP A 527 -29.18 9.39 15.98
CA ASP A 527 -30.42 9.12 16.71
C ASP A 527 -31.17 10.45 16.83
N ARG A 528 -32.41 10.50 16.32
CA ARG A 528 -33.19 11.73 16.29
C ARG A 528 -34.08 11.85 17.53
N GLU A 529 -34.59 13.05 17.77
CA GLU A 529 -35.56 13.24 18.85
C GLU A 529 -36.90 12.55 18.53
N PRO A 530 -37.52 11.83 19.49
CA PRO A 530 -37.07 11.63 20.87
C PRO A 530 -35.92 10.61 20.98
N PHE A 531 -34.79 11.05 21.55
CA PHE A 531 -33.58 10.24 21.63
C PHE A 531 -33.86 8.88 22.27
N GLY A 532 -33.26 7.86 21.67
CA GLY A 532 -33.32 6.53 22.18
C GLY A 532 -34.58 5.78 21.82
N LEU A 533 -35.28 6.15 20.75
CA LEU A 533 -36.35 5.35 20.17
C LEU A 533 -36.05 5.17 18.69
N LEU A 534 -35.70 3.95 18.28
CA LEU A 534 -35.36 3.69 16.89
C LEU A 534 -36.63 3.59 16.04
N ASP A 535 -36.77 4.46 15.04
CA ASP A 535 -37.87 4.47 14.07
C ASP A 535 -37.38 4.56 12.61
N GLY A 536 -38.32 4.51 11.68
CA GLY A 536 -38.01 4.54 10.24
C GLY A 536 -37.31 5.83 9.78
N GLY A 537 -37.39 6.90 10.56
CA GLY A 537 -36.74 8.17 10.31
C GLY A 537 -35.25 8.10 10.54
N ASP A 538 -34.75 7.38 11.53
CA ASP A 538 -33.34 7.44 11.97
C ASP A 538 -32.32 7.30 10.85
N ALA A 539 -31.26 8.11 10.94
CA ALA A 539 -30.20 8.07 9.96
C ALA A 539 -29.28 6.88 10.25
N VAL A 540 -29.11 6.00 9.27
CA VAL A 540 -28.15 4.90 9.32
C VAL A 540 -27.14 5.05 8.18
N VAL A 541 -25.92 4.63 8.44
CA VAL A 541 -24.91 4.51 7.39
C VAL A 541 -24.97 3.12 6.79
N HIS A 542 -25.17 3.07 5.47
CA HIS A 542 -25.35 1.87 4.70
C HIS A 542 -24.55 1.95 3.40
N HIS A 543 -24.13 0.80 2.87
CA HIS A 543 -23.47 0.70 1.58
C HIS A 543 -24.23 -0.22 0.62
N LEU A 544 -24.72 0.35 -0.49
CA LEU A 544 -25.18 -0.39 -1.64
C LEU A 544 -24.55 0.21 -2.90
N GLY A 545 -23.66 -0.52 -3.57
CA GLY A 545 -23.24 -0.18 -4.93
C GLY A 545 -22.24 0.93 -5.12
N GLY A 546 -21.21 0.93 -4.29
CA GLY A 546 -20.03 1.77 -4.48
C GLY A 546 -20.08 3.09 -3.72
N PHE A 547 -21.23 3.48 -3.15
CA PHE A 547 -21.37 4.74 -2.43
C PHE A 547 -21.84 4.59 -0.98
N PRO A 548 -21.25 5.38 -0.06
CA PRO A 548 -21.82 5.64 1.26
C PRO A 548 -23.20 6.21 1.05
N GLU A 549 -24.21 5.71 1.72
CA GLU A 549 -25.42 6.49 1.88
C GLU A 549 -25.79 6.59 3.35
N ILE A 550 -26.06 7.83 3.77
CA ILE A 550 -26.85 8.07 4.97
C ILE A 550 -28.28 7.96 4.50
N VAL A 551 -28.93 6.87 4.87
CA VAL A 551 -30.32 6.61 4.52
C VAL A 551 -31.17 6.61 5.77
N ALA A 552 -32.44 6.95 5.61
CA ALA A 552 -33.42 6.68 6.64
C ALA A 552 -33.52 5.16 6.83
N LEU A 553 -33.64 4.71 8.07
CA LEU A 553 -33.74 3.29 8.42
C LEU A 553 -34.91 2.60 7.68
N SER A 554 -36.03 3.30 7.50
CA SER A 554 -37.19 2.84 6.72
C SER A 554 -36.81 2.45 5.30
N ARG A 555 -36.11 3.33 4.58
CA ARG A 555 -35.64 3.11 3.20
C ARG A 555 -34.73 1.90 3.10
N LEU A 556 -33.88 1.67 4.12
CA LEU A 556 -33.04 0.49 4.16
C LEU A 556 -33.86 -0.79 4.40
N ALA A 557 -34.84 -0.73 5.31
CA ALA A 557 -35.72 -1.83 5.65
C ALA A 557 -36.63 -2.27 4.50
N GLU A 558 -37.06 -1.35 3.62
CA GLU A 558 -37.94 -1.66 2.47
C GLU A 558 -37.40 -2.76 1.54
N SER A 559 -36.07 -2.88 1.42
CA SER A 559 -35.41 -3.85 0.54
C SER A 559 -34.92 -5.12 1.27
N ARG A 560 -35.19 -5.24 2.58
CA ARG A 560 -34.54 -6.23 3.46
C ARG A 560 -35.56 -6.86 4.42
N PRO A 561 -35.30 -8.09 4.90
CA PRO A 561 -36.14 -8.69 5.92
C PRO A 561 -36.04 -7.92 7.25
N VAL A 562 -36.90 -8.30 8.21
CA VAL A 562 -36.84 -7.84 9.60
C VAL A 562 -35.41 -7.89 10.14
N PHE A 563 -34.95 -6.81 10.78
CA PHE A 563 -33.61 -6.70 11.35
C PHE A 563 -33.60 -6.92 12.85
N SER A 564 -32.42 -7.24 13.37
CA SER A 564 -32.11 -7.25 14.80
C SER A 564 -31.24 -6.05 15.18
N LEU A 565 -31.42 -5.54 16.40
CA LEU A 565 -30.56 -4.50 16.97
C LEU A 565 -29.50 -5.12 17.86
N ARG A 566 -28.28 -4.60 17.76
CA ARG A 566 -27.15 -5.08 18.54
C ARG A 566 -26.36 -3.92 19.07
N VAL A 567 -26.19 -3.94 20.38
CA VAL A 567 -25.25 -3.09 21.08
C VAL A 567 -24.02 -3.93 21.42
N PRO A 568 -22.79 -3.50 21.07
CA PRO A 568 -21.57 -4.08 21.63
C PRO A 568 -21.70 -4.17 23.15
N ALA A 569 -21.31 -5.31 23.73
CA ALA A 569 -21.40 -5.44 25.18
C ALA A 569 -20.36 -4.51 25.79
N ALA A 570 -20.75 -3.71 26.79
CA ALA A 570 -19.79 -2.96 27.57
C ALA A 570 -18.80 -3.95 28.19
N LEU A 571 -17.54 -3.86 27.79
CA LEU A 571 -16.50 -4.58 28.50
C LEU A 571 -16.17 -3.81 29.77
N PRO A 572 -15.78 -4.52 30.84
CA PRO A 572 -15.16 -3.85 31.96
C PRO A 572 -14.00 -3.00 31.45
N THR A 573 -13.97 -1.73 31.82
CA THR A 573 -12.86 -0.83 31.58
C THR A 573 -12.20 -0.46 32.89
N CYS A 574 -10.92 -0.13 32.85
CA CYS A 574 -10.18 0.43 33.96
C CYS A 574 -9.36 1.63 33.49
N ARG A 575 -9.09 2.56 34.40
CA ARG A 575 -8.27 3.74 34.15
C ARG A 575 -6.85 3.48 34.65
N LEU A 576 -5.87 3.64 33.79
CA LEU A 576 -4.45 3.50 34.11
C LEU A 576 -3.77 4.86 33.92
N ALA A 577 -3.16 5.40 34.97
CA ALA A 577 -2.29 6.54 34.85
C ALA A 577 -0.86 6.06 34.54
N PHE A 578 -0.17 6.78 33.66
CA PHE A 578 1.23 6.56 33.33
C PHE A 578 2.02 7.87 33.48
N ALA A 579 3.19 7.77 34.11
CA ALA A 579 4.20 8.82 34.14
C ALA A 579 5.43 8.39 33.33
N GLY A 580 6.07 9.35 32.68
CA GLY A 580 7.41 9.16 32.09
C GLY A 580 8.48 9.08 33.17
N ASP A 581 9.60 9.76 32.96
CA ASP A 581 10.80 9.63 33.78
C ASP A 581 10.60 10.16 35.21
N VAL A 582 10.83 9.29 36.19
CA VAL A 582 10.82 9.57 37.62
C VAL A 582 12.22 9.32 38.15
N VAL A 583 12.99 10.39 38.31
CA VAL A 583 14.34 10.37 38.87
C VAL A 583 14.27 10.84 40.33
N LEU A 584 14.54 9.92 41.26
CA LEU A 584 14.53 10.20 42.69
C LEU A 584 15.90 10.56 43.27
N ALA A 585 16.94 10.65 42.45
CA ALA A 585 18.28 11.09 42.85
C ALA A 585 18.34 12.60 43.18
N GLY A 586 19.49 13.06 43.68
CA GLY A 586 19.72 14.47 44.04
C GLY A 586 19.03 14.92 45.35
N GLU A 587 19.29 16.17 45.77
CA GLU A 587 18.63 16.78 46.95
C GLU A 587 17.35 17.54 46.57
N GLU A 588 17.44 18.42 45.56
CA GLU A 588 16.30 19.19 45.04
C GLU A 588 15.67 18.51 43.82
N ARG A 589 14.36 18.27 43.87
CA ARG A 589 13.59 17.66 42.78
C ARG A 589 12.39 18.53 42.41
N ARG A 590 12.14 18.63 41.12
CA ARG A 590 10.90 19.18 40.56
C ARG A 590 9.94 18.04 40.26
N VAL A 591 8.65 18.34 40.38
CA VAL A 591 7.54 17.40 40.19
C VAL A 591 6.51 18.10 39.33
N ILE A 592 6.05 17.45 38.28
CA ILE A 592 5.01 18.02 37.43
C ILE A 592 3.67 18.13 38.17
N ASP A 593 2.86 19.09 37.76
CA ASP A 593 1.51 19.24 38.29
C ASP A 593 0.68 17.97 38.06
N GLY A 594 -0.05 17.54 39.08
CA GLY A 594 -0.91 16.37 39.00
C GLY A 594 -0.18 15.01 39.08
N PHE A 595 1.12 14.98 39.42
CA PHE A 595 1.83 13.73 39.67
C PHE A 595 1.23 12.94 40.85
N GLY A 596 0.43 11.94 40.53
CA GLY A 596 -0.25 11.06 41.49
C GLY A 596 -1.30 10.20 40.81
N LYS A 597 -1.74 9.15 41.51
CA LYS A 597 -2.74 8.19 40.98
C LYS A 597 -4.07 8.85 40.62
N GLY A 598 -4.45 9.89 41.37
CA GLY A 598 -5.72 10.58 41.18
C GLY A 598 -6.91 9.61 41.20
N GLY A 599 -7.80 9.72 40.21
CA GLY A 599 -8.95 8.83 40.04
C GLY A 599 -8.69 7.58 39.18
N ALA A 600 -7.43 7.24 38.89
CA ALA A 600 -7.09 6.04 38.13
C ALA A 600 -7.14 4.78 39.02
N ASP A 601 -7.45 3.62 38.44
CA ASP A 601 -7.45 2.34 39.15
C ASP A 601 -6.01 1.85 39.41
N ARG A 602 -5.07 2.11 38.49
CA ARG A 602 -3.63 1.89 38.69
C ARG A 602 -2.81 3.08 38.22
N PHE A 603 -1.65 3.29 38.84
CA PHE A 603 -0.65 4.27 38.43
C PHE A 603 0.71 3.61 38.23
N VAL A 604 1.29 3.79 37.04
CA VAL A 604 2.56 3.18 36.63
C VAL A 604 3.54 4.27 36.20
N ALA A 605 4.83 4.12 36.50
CA ALA A 605 5.83 5.14 36.17
C ALA A 605 7.16 4.53 35.68
N ASN A 606 7.97 5.27 34.93
CA ASN A 606 9.36 4.89 34.64
C ASN A 606 10.22 5.34 35.81
N LEU A 607 10.73 4.41 36.62
CA LEU A 607 11.64 4.76 37.70
C LEU A 607 13.06 4.73 37.14
N GLU A 608 13.52 5.89 36.69
CA GLU A 608 14.84 6.05 36.07
C GLU A 608 15.90 6.25 37.16
N GLY A 609 16.41 5.13 37.67
CA GLY A 609 17.32 5.05 38.80
C GLY A 609 17.08 3.80 39.63
N ILE A 610 17.94 3.56 40.63
CA ILE A 610 17.87 2.35 41.46
C ILE A 610 17.88 2.70 42.96
N PRO A 611 16.95 2.13 43.79
CA PRO A 611 16.93 2.32 45.23
C PRO A 611 18.01 1.46 45.91
N SER A 612 19.28 1.79 45.67
CA SER A 612 20.43 1.22 46.35
C SER A 612 21.54 2.25 46.39
N MET A 613 22.17 2.41 47.56
CA MET A 613 23.35 3.25 47.76
C MET A 613 24.64 2.44 47.67
N ARG A 614 24.59 1.23 47.11
CA ARG A 614 25.77 0.38 46.92
C ARG A 614 26.73 1.05 45.95
N GLU A 615 28.01 1.03 46.28
CA GLU A 615 29.06 1.51 45.38
C GLU A 615 29.15 0.61 44.14
N PRO A 616 29.06 1.18 42.94
CA PRO A 616 29.15 0.39 41.72
C PRO A 616 30.60 -0.01 41.43
N ASP A 617 30.76 -1.13 40.72
CA ASP A 617 32.07 -1.59 40.25
C ASP A 617 32.73 -0.58 39.29
N THR A 618 31.91 0.22 38.59
CA THR A 618 32.35 1.30 37.71
C THR A 618 31.53 2.56 37.95
N LYS A 619 32.20 3.71 38.08
CA LYS A 619 31.53 5.00 38.31
C LYS A 619 30.63 5.36 37.11
N PRO A 620 29.31 5.54 37.30
CA PRO A 620 28.43 5.92 36.21
C PRO A 620 28.65 7.40 35.83
N ARG A 621 28.29 7.75 34.59
CA ARG A 621 28.41 9.13 34.09
C ARG A 621 27.45 10.08 34.81
N TYR A 622 26.23 9.62 35.06
CA TYR A 622 25.25 10.25 35.93
C TYR A 622 24.84 9.21 36.97
N ASP A 623 24.74 9.63 38.23
CA ASP A 623 24.48 8.74 39.35
C ASP A 623 23.02 8.87 39.79
N PHE A 624 22.16 7.99 39.29
CA PHE A 624 20.73 7.98 39.63
C PHE A 624 20.41 6.97 40.74
N ARG A 625 21.41 6.57 41.53
CA ARG A 625 21.21 5.86 42.79
C ARG A 625 20.49 6.75 43.79
N PHE A 626 19.62 6.17 44.60
CA PHE A 626 18.95 6.91 45.67
C PHE A 626 18.64 6.05 46.90
N PRO A 627 18.48 6.68 48.09
CA PRO A 627 18.15 5.96 49.31
C PRO A 627 16.76 5.28 49.22
N PRO A 628 16.65 3.98 49.57
CA PRO A 628 15.38 3.22 49.53
C PRO A 628 14.20 3.90 50.22
N GLU A 629 14.44 4.69 51.26
CA GLU A 629 13.43 5.41 52.03
C GLU A 629 12.59 6.36 51.16
N ARG A 630 13.14 6.83 50.03
CA ARG A 630 12.42 7.71 49.09
C ARG A 630 11.27 7.00 48.35
N LEU A 631 11.22 5.66 48.37
CA LEU A 631 10.10 4.92 47.80
C LEU A 631 8.78 5.19 48.52
N ALA A 632 8.82 5.57 49.81
CA ALA A 632 7.63 5.96 50.56
C ALA A 632 6.87 7.11 49.88
N TRP A 633 7.59 8.07 49.30
CA TRP A 633 7.02 9.22 48.60
C TRP A 633 6.24 8.83 47.33
N LEU A 634 6.71 7.80 46.60
CA LEU A 634 5.98 7.23 45.46
C LEU A 634 4.73 6.48 45.92
N LYS A 635 4.85 5.73 47.02
CA LYS A 635 3.75 4.98 47.60
C LYS A 635 2.61 5.89 48.07
N GLU A 636 2.94 7.00 48.73
CA GLU A 636 1.99 8.03 49.17
C GLU A 636 1.21 8.65 48.01
N ARG A 637 1.81 8.73 46.82
CA ARG A 637 1.16 9.23 45.59
C ARG A 637 0.38 8.17 44.83
N GLY A 638 0.34 6.95 45.36
CA GLY A 638 -0.41 5.84 44.81
C GLY A 638 0.25 5.17 43.60
N VAL A 639 1.58 5.28 43.43
CA VAL A 639 2.28 4.48 42.41
C VAL A 639 2.14 2.99 42.77
N ASP A 640 1.51 2.23 41.88
CA ASP A 640 1.24 0.80 42.07
C ASP A 640 2.39 -0.06 41.53
N ALA A 641 2.98 0.35 40.41
CA ALA A 641 4.10 -0.34 39.79
C ALA A 641 5.08 0.60 39.08
N VAL A 642 6.34 0.18 38.94
CA VAL A 642 7.37 0.92 38.21
C VAL A 642 8.07 0.05 37.18
N SER A 643 8.44 0.65 36.04
CA SER A 643 9.41 0.04 35.15
C SER A 643 10.81 0.39 35.60
N LEU A 644 11.69 -0.62 35.62
CA LEU A 644 13.13 -0.46 35.77
C LEU A 644 13.89 -0.78 34.48
N ALA A 645 13.20 -0.97 33.35
CA ALA A 645 13.86 -1.21 32.06
C ALA A 645 14.38 0.10 31.47
N ASN A 646 15.41 0.67 32.06
CA ASN A 646 16.07 1.91 31.63
C ASN A 646 17.59 1.82 31.83
N ASN A 647 18.31 2.77 31.23
CA ASN A 647 19.77 2.86 31.25
C ASN A 647 20.37 3.06 32.67
N HIS A 648 19.58 3.52 33.64
CA HIS A 648 20.04 3.85 35.01
C HIS A 648 19.76 2.78 36.08
N ALA A 649 19.04 1.71 35.73
CA ALA A 649 18.73 0.64 36.67
C ALA A 649 19.96 -0.11 37.20
N ALA A 650 21.08 -0.08 36.46
CA ALA A 650 22.33 -0.74 36.81
C ALA A 650 23.37 0.19 37.46
N ASP A 651 23.00 1.41 37.86
CA ASP A 651 23.94 2.41 38.43
C ASP A 651 24.58 1.97 39.75
N ALA A 652 24.00 1.00 40.46
CA ALA A 652 24.55 0.36 41.66
C ALA A 652 25.12 -1.05 41.37
N GLY A 653 25.36 -1.37 40.09
CA GLY A 653 25.76 -2.69 39.63
C GLY A 653 24.65 -3.75 39.73
N ARG A 654 25.01 -4.98 39.35
CA ARG A 654 24.09 -6.14 39.32
C ARG A 654 23.55 -6.51 40.70
N ASP A 655 24.38 -6.42 41.73
CA ASP A 655 23.94 -6.63 43.11
C ASP A 655 23.00 -5.51 43.58
N GLY A 656 23.26 -4.27 43.16
CA GLY A 656 22.40 -3.12 43.42
C GLY A 656 21.01 -3.27 42.78
N ILE A 657 20.91 -3.91 41.61
CA ILE A 657 19.61 -4.29 41.01
C ILE A 657 18.83 -5.21 41.95
N VAL A 658 19.49 -6.22 42.52
CA VAL A 658 18.86 -7.17 43.46
C VAL A 658 18.44 -6.48 44.75
N GLU A 659 19.26 -5.56 45.28
CA GLU A 659 18.90 -4.72 46.43
C GLU A 659 17.71 -3.81 46.13
N GLY A 660 17.71 -3.16 44.95
CA GLY A 660 16.64 -2.26 44.55
C GLY A 660 15.31 -2.98 44.37
N MET A 661 15.31 -4.19 43.80
CA MET A 661 14.12 -5.05 43.73
C MET A 661 13.58 -5.37 45.15
N LYS A 662 14.47 -5.72 46.10
CA LYS A 662 14.06 -5.97 47.50
C LYS A 662 13.50 -4.71 48.17
N ALA A 663 14.06 -3.54 47.88
CA ALA A 663 13.56 -2.27 48.40
C ALA A 663 12.16 -1.94 47.87
N LEU A 664 11.89 -2.20 46.58
CA LEU A 664 10.57 -2.04 45.98
C LEU A 664 9.54 -3.00 46.58
N ASP A 665 9.91 -4.27 46.77
CA ASP A 665 9.10 -5.26 47.49
C ASP A 665 8.76 -4.78 48.90
N ALA A 666 9.75 -4.29 49.66
CA ALA A 666 9.57 -3.79 51.02
C ALA A 666 8.68 -2.53 51.08
N ALA A 667 8.74 -1.68 50.06
CA ALA A 667 7.87 -0.51 49.91
C ALA A 667 6.45 -0.85 49.41
N GLY A 668 6.20 -2.11 49.02
CA GLY A 668 4.94 -2.56 48.45
C GLY A 668 4.64 -1.92 47.09
N ILE A 669 5.68 -1.65 46.29
CA ILE A 669 5.58 -1.13 44.92
C ILE A 669 5.98 -2.27 43.98
N SER A 670 5.09 -2.66 43.08
CA SER A 670 5.41 -3.70 42.09
C SER A 670 6.44 -3.19 41.08
N TYR A 671 7.18 -4.08 40.45
CA TYR A 671 8.16 -3.71 39.42
C TYR A 671 8.16 -4.68 38.26
N PHE A 672 8.66 -4.22 37.11
CA PHE A 672 8.78 -5.02 35.89
C PHE A 672 9.89 -4.48 34.97
N GLY A 673 10.26 -5.26 33.95
CA GLY A 673 11.36 -4.92 33.04
C GLY A 673 12.75 -5.18 33.61
N VAL A 674 12.83 -5.85 34.77
CA VAL A 674 14.06 -6.18 35.50
C VAL A 674 13.88 -7.53 36.19
N GLY A 675 14.96 -8.28 36.39
CA GLY A 675 14.91 -9.56 37.07
C GLY A 675 16.28 -10.13 37.40
N LYS A 676 16.32 -11.31 38.03
CA LYS A 676 17.54 -12.04 38.37
C LYS A 676 18.17 -12.75 37.17
N ASN A 677 17.44 -12.82 36.06
CA ASN A 677 17.86 -13.33 34.76
C ASN A 677 16.92 -12.80 33.67
N GLU A 678 17.24 -13.06 32.42
CA GLU A 678 16.44 -12.64 31.25
C GLU A 678 15.00 -13.16 31.28
N ALA A 679 14.76 -14.34 31.87
CA ALA A 679 13.43 -14.91 31.98
C ALA A 679 12.55 -14.11 32.94
N GLU A 680 13.09 -13.66 34.07
CA GLU A 680 12.39 -12.79 35.01
C GLU A 680 12.27 -11.36 34.47
N ALA A 681 13.33 -10.81 33.86
CA ALA A 681 13.32 -9.45 33.35
C ALA A 681 12.27 -9.21 32.26
N CYS A 682 12.02 -10.21 31.42
CA CYS A 682 11.02 -10.13 30.35
C CYS A 682 9.59 -10.43 30.79
N ARG A 683 9.35 -10.83 32.06
CA ARG A 683 8.00 -11.09 32.54
C ARG A 683 7.23 -9.78 32.74
N PRO A 684 5.94 -9.75 32.40
CA PRO A 684 5.11 -8.59 32.68
C PRO A 684 4.71 -8.52 34.14
N TRP A 685 4.45 -7.32 34.63
CA TRP A 685 3.60 -7.13 35.78
C TRP A 685 2.15 -7.44 35.40
N ARG A 686 1.59 -8.49 35.99
CA ARG A 686 0.20 -8.92 35.77
C ARG A 686 -0.70 -8.41 36.87
N VAL A 687 -1.76 -7.71 36.50
CA VAL A 687 -2.70 -7.14 37.46
C VAL A 687 -4.12 -7.14 36.91
N THR A 688 -5.10 -7.34 37.80
CA THR A 688 -6.51 -7.15 37.46
C THR A 688 -7.02 -5.86 38.07
N ALA A 689 -7.62 -4.99 37.27
CA ALA A 689 -8.26 -3.76 37.71
C ALA A 689 -9.67 -3.68 37.10
N ARG A 690 -10.71 -3.50 37.93
CA ARG A 690 -12.12 -3.47 37.48
C ARG A 690 -12.51 -4.64 36.56
N GLY A 691 -11.96 -5.84 36.79
CA GLY A 691 -12.23 -7.02 35.94
C GLY A 691 -11.42 -7.08 34.63
N VAL A 692 -10.57 -6.09 34.36
CA VAL A 692 -9.62 -6.08 33.23
C VAL A 692 -8.31 -6.70 33.67
N ARG A 693 -7.88 -7.78 33.01
CA ARG A 693 -6.55 -8.39 33.20
C ARG A 693 -5.52 -7.69 32.31
N LEU A 694 -4.46 -7.21 32.93
CA LEU A 694 -3.40 -6.41 32.30
C LEU A 694 -2.07 -7.17 32.42
N ALA A 695 -1.25 -7.09 31.37
CA ALA A 695 0.14 -7.52 31.35
C ALA A 695 1.00 -6.33 30.91
N VAL A 696 1.74 -5.74 31.84
CA VAL A 696 2.56 -4.55 31.62
C VAL A 696 4.03 -4.95 31.54
N PHE A 697 4.64 -4.74 30.37
CA PHE A 697 6.02 -5.06 30.07
C PHE A 697 6.91 -3.82 30.15
N GLY A 698 8.20 -4.02 30.40
CA GLY A 698 9.22 -2.96 30.33
C GLY A 698 10.31 -3.39 29.34
N ALA A 699 10.81 -2.45 28.54
CA ALA A 699 11.93 -2.69 27.64
C ALA A 699 12.78 -1.42 27.44
N SER A 700 14.10 -1.58 27.45
CA SER A 700 15.07 -0.53 27.16
C SER A 700 15.67 -0.70 25.76
N TYR A 701 16.02 0.38 25.07
CA TYR A 701 16.88 0.32 23.87
C TYR A 701 18.37 0.27 24.23
N PHE A 702 18.72 0.55 25.50
CA PHE A 702 20.10 0.60 25.96
C PHE A 702 20.54 -0.77 26.49
N PRO A 703 21.64 -1.35 25.97
CA PRO A 703 22.10 -2.68 26.36
C PRO A 703 22.85 -2.71 27.70
N ALA A 704 23.21 -1.54 28.24
CA ALA A 704 23.84 -1.45 29.55
C ALA A 704 22.93 -2.05 30.63
N GLY A 705 23.45 -2.99 31.40
CA GLY A 705 22.68 -3.67 32.44
C GLY A 705 21.70 -4.74 31.95
N ALA A 706 21.78 -5.17 30.68
CA ALA A 706 20.95 -6.27 30.16
C ALA A 706 21.03 -7.52 31.05
N ALA A 707 19.88 -8.14 31.31
CA ALA A 707 19.81 -9.42 31.97
C ALA A 707 20.46 -10.53 31.13
N GLY A 708 21.07 -11.52 31.78
CA GLY A 708 21.59 -12.71 31.10
C GLY A 708 20.83 -13.96 31.54
N ALA A 709 21.22 -15.12 31.01
CA ALA A 709 20.63 -16.40 31.41
C ALA A 709 20.70 -16.65 32.93
N ASP A 710 21.84 -16.29 33.55
CA ASP A 710 22.15 -16.61 34.95
C ASP A 710 22.58 -15.38 35.78
N HIS A 711 22.34 -14.16 35.30
CA HIS A 711 22.68 -12.95 36.06
C HIS A 711 21.60 -11.86 35.96
N PRO A 712 21.45 -11.02 37.00
CA PRO A 712 20.43 -9.99 37.03
C PRO A 712 20.66 -8.92 35.98
N GLY A 713 19.57 -8.24 35.63
CA GLY A 713 19.57 -7.12 34.70
C GLY A 713 18.18 -6.76 34.20
N ILE A 714 18.13 -5.91 33.18
CA ILE A 714 16.92 -5.38 32.58
C ILE A 714 16.54 -6.07 31.26
N ALA A 715 15.28 -5.93 30.87
CA ALA A 715 14.81 -6.32 29.54
C ALA A 715 15.24 -5.28 28.49
N VAL A 716 15.85 -5.73 27.38
CA VAL A 716 16.44 -4.89 26.35
C VAL A 716 15.99 -5.34 24.96
N LEU A 717 15.67 -4.39 24.08
CA LEU A 717 15.53 -4.61 22.65
C LEU A 717 16.81 -4.14 21.95
N PRO A 718 17.35 -4.90 20.97
CA PRO A 718 16.85 -6.16 20.43
C PRO A 718 17.17 -7.41 21.26
N SER A 719 18.07 -7.34 22.25
CA SER A 719 18.68 -8.54 22.87
C SER A 719 17.70 -9.58 23.39
N HIS A 720 16.53 -9.17 23.89
CA HIS A 720 15.50 -10.05 24.44
C HIS A 720 14.23 -10.09 23.60
N GLN A 721 14.26 -9.65 22.34
CA GLN A 721 13.06 -9.52 21.50
C GLN A 721 12.28 -10.84 21.38
N ASP A 722 12.93 -11.99 21.19
CA ASP A 722 12.23 -13.26 20.99
C ASP A 722 11.51 -13.71 22.28
N ARG A 723 12.13 -13.43 23.43
CA ARG A 723 11.56 -13.73 24.74
C ARG A 723 10.38 -12.81 25.04
N ILE A 724 10.51 -11.51 24.79
CA ILE A 724 9.42 -10.54 24.91
C ILE A 724 8.26 -10.92 24.00
N ALA A 725 8.54 -11.30 22.75
CA ALA A 725 7.50 -11.75 21.80
C ALA A 725 6.74 -12.98 22.32
N ARG A 726 7.44 -13.95 22.91
CA ARG A 726 6.82 -15.13 23.50
C ARG A 726 5.91 -14.77 24.68
N GLU A 727 6.39 -13.95 25.62
CA GLU A 727 5.62 -13.55 26.79
C GLU A 727 4.39 -12.70 26.41
N ILE A 728 4.51 -11.84 25.38
CA ILE A 728 3.37 -11.12 24.79
C ILE A 728 2.34 -12.12 24.26
N GLN A 729 2.78 -13.13 23.51
CA GLN A 729 1.88 -14.15 22.95
C GLN A 729 1.19 -14.98 24.06
N GLU A 730 1.91 -15.29 25.15
CA GLU A 730 1.35 -15.95 26.33
C GLU A 730 0.28 -15.09 27.01
N ALA A 731 0.57 -13.80 27.24
CA ALA A 731 -0.38 -12.85 27.82
C ALA A 731 -1.65 -12.71 26.97
N ARG A 732 -1.48 -12.63 25.64
CA ARG A 732 -2.60 -12.63 24.69
C ARG A 732 -3.44 -13.90 24.76
N THR A 733 -2.79 -15.06 24.76
CA THR A 733 -3.46 -16.36 24.86
C THR A 733 -4.20 -16.51 26.18
N ALA A 734 -3.66 -15.93 27.25
CA ALA A 734 -4.30 -15.86 28.55
C ALA A 734 -5.50 -14.89 28.59
N GLY A 735 -5.67 -14.03 27.59
CA GLY A 735 -6.71 -13.00 27.54
C GLY A 735 -6.39 -11.81 28.43
N GLU A 736 -5.15 -11.33 28.37
CA GLU A 736 -4.64 -10.14 29.07
C GLU A 736 -4.43 -9.01 28.06
N ARG A 737 -4.57 -7.76 28.51
CA ARG A 737 -4.21 -6.57 27.72
C ARG A 737 -2.72 -6.30 27.83
N VAL A 738 -2.05 -6.30 26.69
CA VAL A 738 -0.61 -6.07 26.60
C VAL A 738 -0.33 -4.57 26.53
N ILE A 739 0.42 -4.07 27.50
CA ILE A 739 0.92 -2.69 27.57
C ILE A 739 2.43 -2.77 27.66
N ILE A 740 3.16 -1.95 26.92
CA ILE A 740 4.63 -1.97 26.93
C ILE A 740 5.15 -0.58 27.25
N MET A 741 5.90 -0.48 28.33
CA MET A 741 6.63 0.72 28.68
C MET A 741 8.04 0.64 28.10
N VAL A 742 8.41 1.63 27.30
CA VAL A 742 9.65 1.60 26.53
C VAL A 742 10.52 2.78 26.93
N HIS A 743 11.81 2.52 27.16
CA HIS A 743 12.78 3.55 27.50
C HIS A 743 13.81 3.67 26.36
N GLY A 744 13.72 4.77 25.59
CA GLY A 744 14.65 5.04 24.51
C GLY A 744 14.19 6.14 23.54
N GLY A 745 15.11 6.59 22.69
CA GLY A 745 14.99 7.79 21.86
C GLY A 745 16.22 8.68 22.03
N ASP A 746 16.20 9.86 21.42
CA ASP A 746 17.28 10.84 21.58
C ASP A 746 16.94 11.84 22.70
N GLU A 747 17.87 12.05 23.63
CA GLU A 747 17.70 13.01 24.73
C GLU A 747 17.38 14.42 24.21
N TYR A 748 16.31 15.02 24.75
CA TYR A 748 15.84 16.37 24.49
C TYR A 748 15.39 16.67 23.06
N ASP A 749 15.17 15.64 22.23
CA ASP A 749 14.57 15.81 20.90
C ASP A 749 13.05 15.59 20.95
N VAL A 750 12.29 16.60 20.50
CA VAL A 750 10.83 16.50 20.36
C VAL A 750 10.41 15.60 19.18
N LYS A 751 11.35 15.31 18.27
CA LYS A 751 11.13 14.44 17.12
C LYS A 751 11.31 12.98 17.49
N VAL A 752 10.41 12.15 16.99
CA VAL A 752 10.51 10.70 17.11
C VAL A 752 11.50 10.18 16.07
N ASN A 753 12.52 9.43 16.52
CA ASN A 753 13.53 8.88 15.63
C ASN A 753 13.10 7.55 14.97
N ASP A 754 13.85 7.09 13.97
CA ASP A 754 13.49 5.90 13.19
C ASP A 754 13.58 4.59 13.98
N GLU A 755 14.42 4.54 15.02
CA GLU A 755 14.50 3.40 15.93
C GLU A 755 13.23 3.27 16.79
N GLN A 756 12.77 4.38 17.37
CA GLN A 756 11.50 4.43 18.11
C GLN A 756 10.34 3.97 17.24
N ARG A 757 10.23 4.48 16.01
CA ARG A 757 9.19 4.05 15.04
C ARG A 757 9.28 2.56 14.72
N ARG A 758 10.47 2.05 14.44
CA ARG A 758 10.71 0.64 14.10
C ARG A 758 10.26 -0.30 15.23
N TRP A 759 10.65 -0.01 16.46
CA TRP A 759 10.29 -0.84 17.61
C TRP A 759 8.82 -0.73 17.97
N ALA A 760 8.22 0.46 17.89
CA ALA A 760 6.79 0.63 18.09
C ALA A 760 5.98 -0.24 17.12
N ARG A 761 6.29 -0.19 15.80
CA ARG A 761 5.66 -1.05 14.78
C ARG A 761 5.84 -2.54 15.11
N TRP A 762 7.05 -2.95 15.49
CA TRP A 762 7.37 -4.35 15.81
C TRP A 762 6.59 -4.90 17.01
N LEU A 763 6.40 -4.08 18.05
CA LEU A 763 5.65 -4.42 19.27
C LEU A 763 4.14 -4.46 19.01
N VAL A 764 3.61 -3.48 18.27
CA VAL A 764 2.19 -3.45 17.86
C VAL A 764 1.85 -4.68 17.02
N ALA A 765 2.70 -5.06 16.06
CA ALA A 765 2.51 -6.25 15.24
C ALA A 765 2.40 -7.56 16.05
N ARG A 766 2.90 -7.58 17.30
CA ARG A 766 2.82 -8.72 18.22
C ARG A 766 1.65 -8.64 19.20
N GLY A 767 0.87 -7.57 19.14
CA GLY A 767 -0.36 -7.40 19.90
C GLY A 767 -0.25 -6.49 21.13
N ALA A 768 0.78 -5.63 21.19
CA ALA A 768 0.76 -4.49 22.10
C ALA A 768 -0.46 -3.60 21.82
N SER A 769 -1.29 -3.36 22.83
CA SER A 769 -2.46 -2.46 22.73
C SER A 769 -2.09 -1.00 23.03
N PHE A 770 -1.08 -0.81 23.89
CA PHE A 770 -0.56 0.50 24.27
C PHE A 770 0.97 0.43 24.38
N ILE A 771 1.65 1.45 23.86
CA ILE A 771 3.07 1.68 24.08
C ILE A 771 3.23 3.03 24.75
N VAL A 772 3.96 3.05 25.87
CA VAL A 772 4.18 4.25 26.67
C VAL A 772 5.67 4.48 26.85
N GLY A 773 6.20 5.50 26.18
CA GLY A 773 7.61 5.79 26.09
C GLY A 773 8.12 6.76 27.15
N ALA A 774 9.42 6.69 27.41
CA ALA A 774 10.21 7.52 28.31
C ALA A 774 11.68 7.59 27.81
N HIS A 775 12.57 8.34 28.45
CA HIS A 775 13.98 8.62 28.10
C HIS A 775 14.28 9.98 27.45
N PRO A 776 13.57 10.44 26.40
CA PRO A 776 13.92 11.72 25.75
C PRO A 776 13.85 12.94 26.68
N HIS A 777 13.35 12.80 27.92
CA HIS A 777 13.14 13.89 28.88
C HIS A 777 12.21 15.02 28.39
N VAL A 778 11.60 14.85 27.20
CA VAL A 778 10.59 15.73 26.62
C VAL A 778 9.40 14.94 26.11
N VAL A 779 8.20 15.52 26.15
CA VAL A 779 7.02 14.89 25.54
C VAL A 779 7.18 14.85 24.03
N GLN A 780 7.02 13.65 23.47
CA GLN A 780 6.97 13.42 22.04
C GLN A 780 5.54 13.13 21.60
N ARG A 781 5.29 13.31 20.30
CA ARG A 781 3.98 13.12 19.68
C ARG A 781 3.43 11.70 19.98
N GLY A 782 2.13 11.65 20.26
CA GLY A 782 1.38 10.39 20.33
C GLY A 782 0.68 10.09 19.00
N GLU A 783 0.46 8.81 18.72
CA GLU A 783 -0.04 8.31 17.44
C GLU A 783 -0.89 7.05 17.61
N ASN A 784 -1.64 6.70 16.58
CA ASN A 784 -2.38 5.44 16.50
C ASN A 784 -1.76 4.58 15.39
N HIS A 785 -1.29 3.39 15.74
CA HIS A 785 -0.69 2.45 14.79
C HIS A 785 -1.35 1.07 14.91
N GLY A 786 -1.89 0.52 13.82
CA GLY A 786 -2.49 -0.82 13.83
C GLY A 786 -3.71 -1.01 14.75
N GLY A 787 -4.26 0.06 15.34
CA GLY A 787 -5.28 0.03 16.39
C GLY A 787 -4.74 0.10 17.82
N ALA A 788 -3.42 0.22 18.00
CA ALA A 788 -2.76 0.51 19.26
C ALA A 788 -2.49 2.02 19.40
N VAL A 789 -2.47 2.50 20.63
CA VAL A 789 -2.08 3.88 20.96
C VAL A 789 -0.62 3.88 21.38
N VAL A 790 0.19 4.74 20.76
CA VAL A 790 1.63 4.83 21.01
C VAL A 790 1.97 6.25 21.47
N PHE A 791 2.62 6.35 22.63
CA PHE A 791 3.26 7.58 23.09
C PHE A 791 4.76 7.32 23.10
N HIS A 792 5.54 8.03 22.26
CA HIS A 792 7.00 7.79 22.17
C HIS A 792 7.78 8.34 23.36
N SER A 793 7.26 9.38 24.01
CA SER A 793 7.78 9.87 25.29
C SER A 793 6.71 10.65 26.04
N LEU A 794 6.60 10.41 27.35
CA LEU A 794 5.82 11.22 28.29
C LEU A 794 6.64 12.30 29.00
N GLY A 795 7.94 12.39 28.74
CA GLY A 795 8.85 13.36 29.35
C GLY A 795 9.05 13.18 30.86
N ASN A 796 9.67 14.18 31.49
CA ASN A 796 10.04 14.15 32.91
C ASN A 796 8.85 14.39 33.85
N ALA A 797 8.51 13.40 34.66
CA ALA A 797 7.49 13.53 35.70
C ALA A 797 8.07 13.98 37.05
N VAL A 798 9.25 13.45 37.42
CA VAL A 798 10.03 13.88 38.59
C VAL A 798 11.49 13.92 38.20
N TYR A 799 12.18 15.03 38.44
CA TYR A 799 13.54 15.21 37.97
C TYR A 799 14.36 16.16 38.86
N PRO A 800 15.67 15.92 39.03
CA PRO A 800 16.61 16.87 39.62
C PRO A 800 16.53 18.26 38.97
N ALA A 801 16.65 19.33 39.77
CA ALA A 801 16.47 20.71 39.29
C ALA A 801 17.48 21.16 38.23
N ASP A 802 18.59 20.43 38.08
CA ASP A 802 19.69 20.66 37.15
C ASP A 802 19.60 19.86 35.83
N LEU A 803 18.63 18.94 35.69
CA LEU A 803 18.35 18.26 34.43
C LEU A 803 17.60 19.18 33.44
N LYS A 804 17.96 19.10 32.15
CA LYS A 804 17.30 19.84 31.06
C LYS A 804 15.91 19.23 30.75
N GLY A 805 15.08 19.92 29.95
CA GLY A 805 13.75 19.41 29.53
C GLY A 805 12.59 19.63 30.51
N ALA A 806 12.82 20.45 31.55
CA ALA A 806 11.98 20.68 32.73
C ALA A 806 10.48 20.97 32.51
N ASP A 807 10.08 21.53 31.37
CA ASP A 807 8.74 22.13 31.20
C ASP A 807 7.77 21.27 30.36
N SER A 808 8.06 19.98 30.16
CA SER A 808 7.37 19.20 29.13
C SER A 808 6.81 17.85 29.56
N GLY A 809 6.94 17.42 30.82
CA GLY A 809 6.40 16.13 31.27
C GLY A 809 4.87 16.10 31.44
N ARG A 810 4.27 14.92 31.27
CA ARG A 810 2.82 14.72 31.49
C ARG A 810 2.48 13.39 32.14
N ILE A 811 1.36 13.38 32.87
CA ILE A 811 0.66 12.14 33.24
C ILE A 811 -0.34 11.81 32.14
N GLN A 812 -0.25 10.61 31.58
CA GLN A 812 -1.22 10.11 30.62
C GLN A 812 -2.17 9.12 31.30
N VAL A 813 -3.47 9.44 31.32
CA VAL A 813 -4.50 8.51 31.76
C VAL A 813 -5.07 7.80 30.54
N LEU A 814 -5.08 6.47 30.58
CA LEU A 814 -5.59 5.58 29.54
C LEU A 814 -6.78 4.80 30.09
N GLU A 815 -7.86 4.73 29.30
CA GLU A 815 -8.96 3.82 29.57
C GLU A 815 -8.73 2.51 28.80
N VAL A 816 -8.68 1.40 29.54
CA VAL A 816 -8.30 0.09 29.01
C VAL A 816 -9.44 -0.89 29.23
N GLY A 817 -9.98 -1.46 28.14
CA GLY A 817 -11.04 -2.48 28.19
C GLY A 817 -10.52 -3.91 28.34
N ALA A 818 -11.34 -4.82 28.89
CA ALA A 818 -11.01 -6.25 29.04
C ALA A 818 -10.58 -6.93 27.73
N ALA A 819 -9.69 -7.92 27.78
CA ALA A 819 -9.40 -8.73 26.60
C ALA A 819 -10.55 -9.71 26.32
N THR A 820 -10.99 -9.79 25.06
CA THR A 820 -11.99 -10.80 24.68
C THR A 820 -11.28 -12.05 24.17
N GLY A 821 -11.43 -13.18 24.85
CA GLY A 821 -10.72 -14.45 24.59
C GLY A 821 -11.04 -15.18 23.26
N LEU A 822 -11.26 -14.47 22.16
CA LEU A 822 -11.45 -15.03 20.82
C LEU A 822 -10.22 -14.81 19.90
N GLU A 823 -9.03 -14.73 20.47
CA GLU A 823 -7.77 -14.83 19.71
C GLU A 823 -7.29 -16.27 19.50
N LYS A 824 -8.04 -17.28 19.99
CA LYS A 824 -7.83 -18.68 19.64
C LYS A 824 -8.60 -19.04 18.37
N GLN A 825 -8.03 -18.69 17.23
CA GLN A 825 -8.11 -19.45 15.98
C GLN A 825 -7.05 -18.93 15.04
#